data_AF-A0A0F5JH87-F1
#
_entry.id   AF-A0A0F5JH87-F1
#
_cell.length_a   1.000
_cell.length_b   1.000
_cell.length_c   1.000
_cell.angle_alpha   90.00
_cell.angle_beta   90.00
_cell.angle_gamma   90.00
#
_symmetry.space_group_name_H-M   'P 1'
#
loop_
_entity.id
_entity.type
_entity.pdbx_description
1 polymer ?
#
loop_
_entity_poly.entity_id
_entity_poly.type
_entity_poly.pdbx_seq_one_letter_code
_entity_poly.pdbx_strand_id
1 'polypeptide(L)'
;MEKHFKRTLITTALPYANGPVHIGHLAGVYVPADIYARYLRLKGEEVLMIGGSDEHGVPITLRAKKEGVTPQDVVDRFHGIIKKSFEEFGISFDIYSRTTSSTHRQVASDFFRTLYEKGEFIEKTSEQYYDEEAKQFLADRYITGTCPHCGNEKAYGDQCEACGTSLNATDLINPKSAISGSEPVMKETKHWYLPLDKHEPFLRKWILEDHKEWKPNVYGQCKSWLDMGLQPRAVSRDLDWGIPVPVEGAEGKVLYVWFDAPIGYISNTKELLPDSWETWWKDPETKMVHFIGKDNIVFHCIVFPAMLKAEGTFNLPENVPANEFLNLEGDKISTSRNWAVWLNEYLVDMPGKQDVLRYVLTANAPETKDNDFTWKDFQARNNNELVAILGNFVNRALVLTEKYFEGKVPAVSELTDYDRQTLKDFEDVKANVERLLDTYHFRDAQKEAMNLARIGNKYLADTEPWKLAKSDMTRVATIMNIALQITANLAIAFEPFLPFSMEKLNKMLNVEPLGWSRLGATDLLEAGHQLGKSELLFEKIEDSVIEAQVQKLLDTKKANEEANYKAKPIRENIAFDDFTKLDIRVGTILECTKVPKADKLLQFRIDDGLEKRTIVSGIAQHYAPEELVGKQVCFIANLAPRKLKGIVSEGMILSAENFDGKLSVITPEKEVKPGSEVK
;
A
#
# COMPACT_ATOMS: atom_id res chain seq x y z
N MET A 1 13.92 36.05 3.84
CA MET A 1 15.13 35.58 4.54
C MET A 1 15.13 34.07 4.40
N GLU A 2 16.19 33.47 3.88
CA GLU A 2 16.36 32.01 3.97
C GLU A 2 16.35 31.60 5.44
N LYS A 3 15.47 30.66 5.80
CA LYS A 3 15.49 30.05 7.12
C LYS A 3 16.68 29.10 7.17
N HIS A 4 17.62 29.34 8.07
CA HIS A 4 18.74 28.44 8.29
C HIS A 4 18.41 27.51 9.46
N PHE A 5 18.28 26.22 9.19
CA PHE A 5 17.99 25.20 10.19
C PHE A 5 19.28 24.48 10.61
N LYS A 6 19.40 24.10 11.88
CA LYS A 6 20.53 23.32 12.40
C LYS A 6 20.28 21.81 12.39
N ARG A 7 19.01 21.40 12.42
CA ARG A 7 18.60 20.00 12.47
C ARG A 7 17.27 19.77 11.78
N THR A 8 17.03 18.53 11.37
CA THR A 8 15.81 18.12 10.69
C THR A 8 15.07 17.01 11.45
N LEU A 9 13.84 17.29 11.88
CA LEU A 9 12.91 16.30 12.40
C LEU A 9 12.01 15.79 11.27
N ILE A 10 12.13 14.52 10.94
CA ILE A 10 11.31 13.81 9.97
C ILE A 10 10.30 12.96 10.75
N THR A 11 9.02 13.09 10.40
CA THR A 11 8.00 12.14 10.87
C THR A 11 7.39 11.41 9.69
N THR A 12 6.98 10.17 9.92
CA THR A 12 6.24 9.36 8.94
C THR A 12 4.86 9.05 9.47
N ALA A 13 3.82 9.18 8.65
CA ALA A 13 2.47 8.75 9.00
C ALA A 13 2.47 7.40 9.76
N LEU A 14 1.87 7.38 10.95
CA LEU A 14 1.76 6.17 11.76
C LEU A 14 0.79 5.20 11.07
N PRO A 15 1.19 3.95 10.72
CA PRO A 15 0.26 2.98 10.16
C PRO A 15 -0.63 2.42 11.27
N TYR A 16 -1.90 2.19 10.94
CA TYR A 16 -2.84 1.51 11.84
C TYR A 16 -2.39 0.08 12.12
N ALA A 17 -2.31 -0.30 13.40
CA ALA A 17 -1.94 -1.64 13.86
C ALA A 17 -3.12 -2.63 13.81
N ASN A 18 -3.87 -2.66 12.71
CA ASN A 18 -4.97 -3.61 12.48
C ASN A 18 -4.68 -4.61 11.34
N GLY A 19 -3.51 -4.51 10.72
CA GLY A 19 -3.02 -5.35 9.65
C GLY A 19 -1.54 -5.06 9.35
N PRO A 20 -0.87 -5.88 8.53
CA PRO A 20 0.49 -5.59 8.09
C PRO A 20 0.55 -4.36 7.18
N VAL A 21 1.75 -3.82 6.97
CA VAL A 21 1.97 -2.78 5.94
C VAL A 21 2.15 -3.41 4.57
N HIS A 22 1.63 -2.75 3.52
CA HIS A 22 1.77 -3.16 2.13
C HIS A 22 2.60 -2.15 1.32
N ILE A 23 2.97 -2.53 0.09
CA ILE A 23 3.78 -1.71 -0.82
C ILE A 23 3.28 -0.28 -1.05
N GLY A 24 1.95 -0.05 -1.03
CA GLY A 24 1.39 1.29 -1.13
C GLY A 24 1.77 2.21 0.03
N HIS A 25 1.85 1.69 1.26
CA HIS A 25 2.33 2.49 2.40
C HIS A 25 3.83 2.80 2.26
N LEU A 26 4.62 1.84 1.75
CA LEU A 26 6.05 2.01 1.53
C LEU A 26 6.34 3.09 0.49
N ALA A 27 5.68 3.04 -0.67
CA ALA A 27 5.86 4.02 -1.74
C ALA A 27 5.31 5.41 -1.37
N GLY A 28 4.20 5.45 -0.63
CA GLY A 28 3.56 6.70 -0.24
C GLY A 28 4.32 7.47 0.84
N VAL A 29 4.92 6.75 1.81
CA VAL A 29 5.41 7.35 3.05
C VAL A 29 6.84 6.95 3.35
N TYR A 30 7.09 5.65 3.56
CA TYR A 30 8.27 5.21 4.29
C TYR A 30 9.55 5.19 3.46
N VAL A 31 9.50 4.76 2.19
CA VAL A 31 10.66 4.77 1.29
C VAL A 31 11.11 6.20 0.98
N PRO A 32 10.22 7.15 0.59
CA PRO A 32 10.60 8.55 0.41
C PRO A 32 11.22 9.18 1.66
N ALA A 33 10.64 8.93 2.84
CA ALA A 33 11.14 9.47 4.10
C ALA A 33 12.53 8.91 4.43
N ASP A 34 12.75 7.61 4.23
CA ASP A 34 14.03 6.95 4.48
C ASP A 34 15.12 7.42 3.51
N ILE A 35 14.80 7.58 2.22
CA ILE A 35 15.72 8.16 1.23
C ILE A 35 16.17 9.55 1.68
N TYR A 36 15.21 10.41 2.07
CA TYR A 36 15.52 11.76 2.52
C TYR A 36 16.36 11.77 3.81
N ALA A 37 16.02 10.93 4.79
CA ALA A 37 16.78 10.80 6.04
C ALA A 37 18.23 10.35 5.80
N ARG A 38 18.43 9.31 4.98
CA ARG A 38 19.77 8.80 4.60
C ARG A 38 20.59 9.86 3.89
N TYR A 39 19.99 10.53 2.91
CA TYR A 39 20.60 11.65 2.19
C TYR A 39 21.14 12.73 3.14
N LEU A 40 20.31 13.21 4.06
CA LEU A 40 20.71 14.24 5.02
C LEU A 40 21.80 13.74 5.98
N ARG A 41 21.69 12.49 6.48
CA ARG A 41 22.71 11.88 7.34
C ARG A 41 24.06 11.75 6.62
N LEU A 42 24.06 11.37 5.34
CA LEU A 42 25.29 11.29 4.54
C LEU A 42 25.93 12.65 4.26
N LYS A 43 25.14 13.74 4.29
CA LYS A 43 25.65 15.12 4.29
C LYS A 43 26.24 15.55 5.63
N GLY A 44 26.11 14.73 6.68
CA GLY A 44 26.53 15.05 8.04
C GLY A 44 25.55 15.97 8.77
N GLU A 45 24.30 16.05 8.32
CA GLU A 45 23.27 16.84 9.01
C GLU A 45 22.72 16.11 10.25
N GLU A 46 22.29 16.88 11.25
CA GLU A 46 21.63 16.36 12.44
C GLU A 46 20.16 16.03 12.10
N VAL A 47 19.80 14.74 12.13
CA VAL A 47 18.49 14.24 11.67
C VAL A 47 17.89 13.28 12.67
N LEU A 48 16.60 13.43 12.95
CA LEU A 48 15.78 12.38 13.56
C LEU A 48 14.65 11.97 12.63
N MET A 49 14.48 10.67 12.42
CA MET A 49 13.36 10.06 11.71
C MET A 49 12.52 9.24 12.68
N ILE A 50 11.33 9.74 12.96
CA ILE A 50 10.40 9.19 13.96
C ILE A 50 9.27 8.43 13.26
N GLY A 51 9.07 7.19 13.69
CA GLY A 51 7.92 6.37 13.30
C GLY A 51 7.25 5.74 14.52
N GLY A 52 6.21 4.98 14.25
CA GLY A 52 5.52 4.17 15.24
C GLY A 52 4.19 3.65 14.71
N SER A 53 3.48 2.87 15.50
CA SER A 53 2.16 2.33 15.16
C SER A 53 1.03 3.16 15.78
N ASP A 54 -0.01 3.44 14.99
CA ASP A 54 -1.29 3.97 15.49
C ASP A 54 -2.16 2.80 15.97
N GLU A 55 -2.40 2.77 17.27
CA GLU A 55 -2.97 1.63 17.98
C GLU A 55 -4.32 1.93 18.62
N HIS A 56 -4.96 3.06 18.32
CA HIS A 56 -6.29 3.39 18.84
C HIS A 56 -7.37 3.42 17.75
N GLY A 57 -8.64 3.48 18.18
CA GLY A 57 -9.80 3.63 17.29
C GLY A 57 -10.54 2.36 16.91
N VAL A 58 -11.68 2.56 16.22
CA VAL A 58 -12.69 1.54 15.91
C VAL A 58 -12.18 0.38 15.04
N PRO A 59 -11.31 0.57 14.03
CA PRO A 59 -10.85 -0.56 13.20
C PRO A 59 -10.15 -1.67 14.00
N ILE A 60 -9.48 -1.32 15.10
CA ILE A 60 -8.78 -2.26 15.96
C ILE A 60 -9.77 -3.06 16.80
N THR A 61 -10.77 -2.39 17.40
CA THR A 61 -11.81 -3.08 18.17
C THR A 61 -12.67 -4.00 17.31
N LEU A 62 -12.97 -3.60 16.06
CA LEU A 62 -13.65 -4.45 15.09
C LEU A 62 -12.83 -5.70 14.74
N ARG A 63 -11.52 -5.55 14.55
CA ARG A 63 -10.62 -6.68 14.29
C ARG A 63 -10.55 -7.62 15.48
N ALA A 64 -10.38 -7.07 16.69
CA ALA A 64 -10.35 -7.82 17.94
C ALA A 64 -11.64 -8.64 18.14
N LYS A 65 -12.80 -8.02 17.92
CA LYS A 65 -14.11 -8.69 17.99
C LYS A 65 -14.25 -9.80 16.94
N LYS A 66 -13.81 -9.56 15.70
CA LYS A 66 -13.85 -10.56 14.62
C LYS A 66 -12.98 -11.79 14.93
N GLU A 67 -11.85 -11.59 15.62
CA GLU A 67 -10.92 -12.66 15.98
C GLU A 67 -11.18 -13.28 17.36
N GLY A 68 -12.07 -12.69 18.17
CA GLY A 68 -12.34 -13.17 19.53
C GLY A 68 -11.20 -12.92 20.52
N VAL A 69 -10.42 -11.86 20.33
CA VAL A 69 -9.26 -11.46 21.16
C VAL A 69 -9.43 -10.03 21.69
N THR A 70 -8.53 -9.57 22.57
CA THR A 70 -8.57 -8.18 23.05
C THR A 70 -7.97 -7.20 22.04
N PRO A 71 -8.33 -5.90 22.07
CA PRO A 71 -7.66 -4.88 21.26
C PRO A 71 -6.14 -4.84 21.49
N GLN A 72 -5.68 -5.04 22.73
CA GLN A 72 -4.25 -5.10 23.08
C GLN A 72 -3.54 -6.24 22.33
N ASP A 73 -4.14 -7.44 22.27
CA ASP A 73 -3.57 -8.59 21.54
C ASP A 73 -3.38 -8.28 20.04
N VAL A 74 -4.34 -7.57 19.45
CA VAL A 74 -4.30 -7.16 18.03
C VAL A 74 -3.13 -6.22 17.79
N VAL A 75 -3.01 -5.16 18.60
CA VAL A 75 -1.98 -4.15 18.39
C VAL A 75 -0.59 -4.65 18.75
N ASP A 76 -0.44 -5.49 19.78
CA ASP A 76 0.84 -6.12 20.12
C ASP A 76 1.35 -6.99 18.97
N ARG A 77 0.46 -7.78 18.38
CA ARG A 77 0.79 -8.62 17.23
C ARG A 77 1.20 -7.78 16.02
N PHE A 78 0.38 -6.81 15.63
CA PHE A 78 0.65 -6.05 14.40
C PHE A 78 1.76 -5.02 14.56
N HIS A 79 1.93 -4.40 15.73
CA HIS A 79 3.11 -3.60 16.03
C HIS A 79 4.40 -4.40 15.85
N GLY A 80 4.45 -5.62 16.42
CA GLY A 80 5.59 -6.53 16.26
C GLY A 80 5.87 -6.89 14.79
N ILE A 81 4.82 -7.23 14.02
CA ILE A 81 4.96 -7.54 12.59
C ILE A 81 5.48 -6.33 11.81
N ILE A 82 4.87 -5.16 12.01
CA ILE A 82 5.19 -3.94 11.25
C ILE A 82 6.61 -3.49 11.57
N LYS A 83 6.96 -3.39 12.86
CA LYS A 83 8.30 -2.98 13.31
C LYS A 83 9.38 -3.88 12.72
N LYS A 84 9.23 -5.20 12.88
CA LYS A 84 10.17 -6.18 12.32
C LYS A 84 10.28 -6.07 10.79
N SER A 85 9.15 -5.87 10.10
CA SER A 85 9.15 -5.72 8.64
C SER A 85 9.92 -4.48 8.19
N PHE A 86 9.79 -3.36 8.90
CA PHE A 86 10.56 -2.15 8.59
C PHE A 86 12.05 -2.31 8.85
N GLU A 87 12.43 -2.95 9.96
CA GLU A 87 13.83 -3.26 10.28
C GLU A 87 14.46 -4.16 9.20
N GLU A 88 13.80 -5.27 8.84
CA GLU A 88 14.28 -6.21 7.82
C GLU A 88 14.30 -5.61 6.40
N PHE A 89 13.40 -4.66 6.12
CA PHE A 89 13.37 -3.92 4.85
C PHE A 89 14.42 -2.79 4.79
N GLY A 90 15.02 -2.42 5.91
CA GLY A 90 16.06 -1.40 6.00
C GLY A 90 15.56 0.04 6.12
N ILE A 91 14.36 0.26 6.67
CA ILE A 91 13.92 1.61 7.04
C ILE A 91 14.67 2.05 8.32
N SER A 92 15.36 3.17 8.22
CA SER A 92 16.32 3.66 9.21
C SER A 92 15.69 4.66 10.20
N PHE A 93 14.65 4.21 10.91
CA PHE A 93 14.06 4.97 12.01
C PHE A 93 15.07 5.12 13.16
N ASP A 94 15.12 6.31 13.76
CA ASP A 94 15.81 6.49 15.05
C ASP A 94 14.94 5.92 16.19
N ILE A 95 13.62 5.95 16.02
CA ILE A 95 12.68 5.20 16.86
C ILE A 95 11.44 4.78 16.06
N TYR A 96 11.00 3.55 16.31
CA TYR A 96 9.68 3.05 15.90
C TYR A 96 8.93 2.56 17.15
N SER A 97 8.06 3.41 17.69
CA SER A 97 7.30 3.14 18.93
C SER A 97 5.80 2.97 18.68
N ARG A 98 4.94 3.26 19.66
CA ARG A 98 3.51 2.92 19.63
C ARG A 98 2.66 3.85 20.48
N THR A 99 1.42 4.09 20.06
CA THR A 99 0.50 4.99 20.79
C THR A 99 -0.15 4.35 22.03
N THR A 100 0.02 3.06 22.31
CA THR A 100 -0.42 2.49 23.61
C THR A 100 0.63 2.61 24.71
N SER A 101 1.78 3.23 24.45
CA SER A 101 2.84 3.37 25.46
C SER A 101 2.42 4.27 26.63
N SER A 102 3.05 4.07 27.79
CA SER A 102 2.83 4.93 28.96
C SER A 102 3.23 6.38 28.70
N THR A 103 4.31 6.61 27.94
CA THR A 103 4.76 7.95 27.58
C THR A 103 3.75 8.63 26.68
N HIS A 104 3.21 7.93 25.67
CA HIS A 104 2.19 8.48 24.81
C HIS A 104 0.92 8.84 25.59
N ARG A 105 0.43 7.93 26.44
CA ARG A 105 -0.73 8.19 27.29
C ARG A 105 -0.57 9.47 28.11
N GLN A 106 0.59 9.65 28.75
CA GLN A 106 0.89 10.83 29.55
C GLN A 106 0.94 12.09 28.67
N VAL A 107 1.72 12.07 27.58
CA VAL A 107 1.91 13.24 26.70
C VAL A 107 0.59 13.68 26.07
N ALA A 108 -0.23 12.76 25.57
CA ALA A 108 -1.53 13.10 24.98
C ALA A 108 -2.52 13.65 26.03
N SER A 109 -2.50 13.08 27.24
CA SER A 109 -3.31 13.59 28.35
C SER A 109 -2.88 15.00 28.77
N ASP A 110 -1.58 15.26 28.89
CA ASP A 110 -1.03 16.57 29.24
C ASP A 110 -1.32 17.61 28.15
N PHE A 111 -1.20 17.22 26.88
CA PHE A 111 -1.54 18.07 25.75
C PHE A 111 -3.03 18.46 25.77
N PHE A 112 -3.92 17.49 26.00
CA PHE A 112 -5.35 17.77 26.17
C PHE A 112 -5.61 18.72 27.35
N ARG A 113 -5.04 18.44 28.54
CA ARG A 113 -5.21 19.29 29.73
C ARG A 113 -4.74 20.71 29.46
N THR A 114 -3.61 20.88 28.79
CA THR A 114 -3.07 22.20 28.44
C THR A 114 -4.05 23.00 27.59
N LEU A 115 -4.66 22.39 26.56
CA LEU A 115 -5.68 23.06 25.73
C LEU A 115 -6.97 23.32 26.52
N TYR A 116 -7.37 22.40 27.39
CA TYR A 116 -8.55 22.53 28.23
C TYR A 116 -8.42 23.71 29.21
N GLU A 117 -7.29 23.81 29.92
CA GLU A 117 -7.02 24.87 30.90
C GLU A 117 -6.90 26.26 30.23
N LYS A 118 -6.49 26.30 28.97
CA LYS A 118 -6.49 27.52 28.13
C LYS A 118 -7.88 27.91 27.61
N GLY A 119 -8.90 27.07 27.80
CA GLY A 119 -10.25 27.31 27.27
C GLY A 119 -10.34 27.18 25.76
N GLU A 120 -9.46 26.39 25.12
CA GLU A 120 -9.43 26.20 23.67
C GLU A 120 -10.57 25.31 23.17
N PHE A 121 -11.16 24.47 24.03
CA PHE A 121 -12.24 23.56 23.64
C PHE A 121 -13.65 24.16 23.79
N ILE A 122 -14.55 23.75 22.90
CA ILE A 122 -16.00 23.96 23.04
C ILE A 122 -16.61 22.67 23.58
N GLU A 123 -17.32 22.75 24.70
CA GLU A 123 -18.10 21.65 25.24
C GLU A 123 -19.50 21.64 24.63
N LYS A 124 -19.95 20.48 24.14
CA LYS A 124 -21.32 20.28 23.66
C LYS A 124 -21.92 19.02 24.25
N THR A 125 -23.17 19.12 24.66
CA THR A 125 -23.98 17.96 25.07
C THR A 125 -24.98 17.64 23.95
N SER A 126 -25.12 16.36 23.63
CA SER A 126 -26.09 15.85 22.65
C SER A 126 -26.70 14.55 23.16
N GLU A 127 -27.92 14.24 22.78
CA GLU A 127 -28.49 12.91 23.02
C GLU A 127 -28.02 11.95 21.92
N GLN A 128 -27.55 10.77 22.31
CA GLN A 128 -27.17 9.69 21.40
C GLN A 128 -27.75 8.36 21.90
N TYR A 129 -27.97 7.42 20.99
CA TYR A 129 -28.40 6.07 21.35
C TYR A 129 -27.32 5.34 22.14
N TYR A 130 -27.73 4.65 23.19
CA TYR A 130 -26.91 3.87 24.10
C TYR A 130 -27.48 2.46 24.23
N ASP A 131 -26.60 1.47 24.10
CA ASP A 131 -26.93 0.07 24.33
C ASP A 131 -26.63 -0.28 25.79
N GLU A 132 -27.66 -0.53 26.58
CA GLU A 132 -27.51 -0.84 28.01
C GLU A 132 -26.91 -2.23 28.27
N GLU A 133 -27.05 -3.15 27.33
CA GLU A 133 -26.48 -4.50 27.42
C GLU A 133 -24.99 -4.48 27.04
N ALA A 134 -24.67 -3.82 25.92
CA ALA A 134 -23.28 -3.65 25.48
C ALA A 134 -22.54 -2.52 26.21
N LYS A 135 -23.24 -1.75 27.05
CA LYS A 135 -22.75 -0.63 27.87
C LYS A 135 -21.98 0.45 27.10
N GLN A 136 -22.39 0.74 25.87
CA GLN A 136 -21.71 1.72 25.01
C GLN A 136 -22.70 2.57 24.22
N PHE A 137 -22.27 3.78 23.85
CA PHE A 137 -22.98 4.60 22.87
C PHE A 137 -22.83 3.98 21.48
N LEU A 138 -23.89 4.11 20.67
CA LEU A 138 -23.96 3.53 19.34
C LEU A 138 -23.72 4.61 18.29
N ALA A 139 -22.70 4.41 17.46
CA ALA A 139 -22.59 5.14 16.20
C ALA A 139 -23.76 4.75 15.28
N ASP A 140 -24.17 5.64 14.37
CA ASP A 140 -25.32 5.44 13.47
C ASP A 140 -25.30 4.09 12.74
N ARG A 141 -24.11 3.62 12.35
CA ARG A 141 -23.92 2.35 11.65
C ARG A 141 -24.08 1.10 12.54
N TYR A 142 -24.01 1.26 13.86
CA TYR A 142 -24.36 0.23 14.84
C TYR A 142 -25.83 0.29 15.26
N ILE A 143 -26.65 1.09 14.58
CA ILE A 143 -28.07 1.20 14.81
C ILE A 143 -28.76 0.69 13.56
N THR A 144 -29.64 -0.28 13.73
CA THR A 144 -30.47 -0.83 12.65
C THR A 144 -31.93 -0.66 13.01
N GLY A 145 -32.80 -0.51 12.03
CA GLY A 145 -34.22 -0.37 12.28
C GLY A 145 -35.03 -0.35 11.00
N THR A 146 -36.31 -0.07 11.15
CA THR A 146 -37.22 0.02 10.02
C THR A 146 -37.12 1.39 9.37
N CYS A 147 -36.84 1.41 8.06
CA CYS A 147 -36.77 2.64 7.28
C CYS A 147 -38.13 3.34 7.25
N PRO A 148 -38.23 4.63 7.63
CA PRO A 148 -39.50 5.36 7.59
C PRO A 148 -40.00 5.63 6.16
N HIS A 149 -39.12 5.54 5.15
CA HIS A 149 -39.47 5.84 3.76
C HIS A 149 -39.96 4.63 2.95
N CYS A 150 -39.34 3.46 3.11
CA CYS A 150 -39.65 2.27 2.31
C CYS A 150 -40.06 1.04 3.12
N GLY A 151 -40.05 1.11 4.46
CA GLY A 151 -40.44 0.00 5.33
C GLY A 151 -39.40 -1.13 5.43
N ASN A 152 -38.19 -0.98 4.88
CA ASN A 152 -37.13 -1.98 5.06
C ASN A 152 -36.75 -2.09 6.54
N GLU A 153 -36.99 -3.25 7.15
CA GLU A 153 -36.76 -3.53 8.58
C GLU A 153 -35.28 -3.55 9.01
N LYS A 154 -34.35 -3.48 8.06
CA LYS A 154 -32.90 -3.58 8.27
C LYS A 154 -32.14 -2.36 7.73
N ALA A 155 -32.72 -1.18 7.79
CA ALA A 155 -32.01 0.05 7.46
C ALA A 155 -31.00 0.42 8.55
N TYR A 156 -29.84 0.96 8.16
CA TYR A 156 -28.87 1.50 9.10
C TYR A 156 -29.22 2.93 9.49
N GLY A 157 -28.72 3.39 10.63
CA GLY A 157 -28.99 4.72 11.16
C GLY A 157 -28.47 5.85 10.29
N ASP A 158 -27.50 5.61 9.41
CA ASP A 158 -26.94 6.60 8.48
C ASP A 158 -27.56 6.49 7.07
N GLN A 159 -28.01 5.29 6.67
CA GLN A 159 -28.53 5.05 5.33
C GLN A 159 -29.43 3.80 5.24
N CYS A 160 -30.51 3.89 4.46
CA CYS A 160 -31.28 2.72 4.03
C CYS A 160 -30.73 2.13 2.74
N GLU A 161 -30.23 0.89 2.77
CA GLU A 161 -29.71 0.24 1.56
C GLU A 161 -30.78 -0.16 0.53
N ALA A 162 -32.06 -0.25 0.95
CA ALA A 162 -33.14 -0.63 0.03
C ALA A 162 -33.59 0.53 -0.87
N CYS A 163 -33.67 1.75 -0.34
CA CYS A 163 -34.13 2.93 -1.09
C CYS A 163 -33.05 4.01 -1.29
N GLY A 164 -31.86 3.85 -0.68
CA GLY A 164 -30.72 4.76 -0.81
C GLY A 164 -30.80 6.03 0.03
N THR A 165 -31.91 6.28 0.73
CA THR A 165 -32.14 7.48 1.54
C THR A 165 -31.15 7.57 2.69
N SER A 166 -30.50 8.74 2.84
CA SER A 166 -29.74 9.08 4.04
C SER A 166 -30.69 9.26 5.22
N LEU A 167 -30.35 8.64 6.35
CA LEU A 167 -31.13 8.67 7.58
C LEU A 167 -30.26 9.28 8.69
N ASN A 168 -30.90 9.81 9.72
CA ASN A 168 -30.29 9.89 11.04
C ASN A 168 -30.78 8.69 11.86
N ALA A 169 -29.98 8.25 12.84
CA ALA A 169 -30.36 7.12 13.67
C ALA A 169 -31.70 7.33 14.38
N THR A 170 -32.01 8.58 14.73
CA THR A 170 -33.27 9.01 15.35
C THR A 170 -34.48 8.91 14.41
N ASP A 171 -34.26 8.75 13.11
CA ASP A 171 -35.32 8.62 12.11
C ASP A 171 -35.82 7.17 11.97
N LEU A 172 -35.06 6.19 12.49
CA LEU A 172 -35.41 4.78 12.40
C LEU A 172 -36.61 4.42 13.28
N ILE A 173 -37.53 3.65 12.71
CA ILE A 173 -38.63 3.05 13.48
C ILE A 173 -38.12 1.76 14.11
N ASN A 174 -38.38 1.56 15.41
CA ASN A 174 -37.89 0.42 16.21
C ASN A 174 -36.37 0.24 16.07
N PRO A 175 -35.57 1.23 16.49
CA PRO A 175 -34.12 1.11 16.46
C PRO A 175 -33.67 -0.08 17.31
N LYS A 176 -32.64 -0.76 16.85
CA LYS A 176 -32.00 -1.90 17.49
C LYS A 176 -30.49 -1.75 17.39
N SER A 177 -29.81 -2.08 18.48
CA SER A 177 -28.37 -2.23 18.48
C SER A 177 -27.96 -3.35 17.53
N ALA A 178 -27.10 -3.06 16.57
CA ALA A 178 -26.44 -4.08 15.76
C ALA A 178 -25.40 -4.88 16.55
N ILE A 179 -25.10 -4.46 17.78
CA ILE A 179 -24.09 -5.09 18.66
C ILE A 179 -24.72 -6.19 19.50
N SER A 180 -25.82 -5.89 20.21
CA SER A 180 -26.51 -6.82 21.13
C SER A 180 -27.87 -7.29 20.61
N GLY A 181 -28.49 -6.55 19.68
CA GLY A 181 -29.88 -6.75 19.29
C GLY A 181 -30.91 -6.08 20.22
N SER A 182 -30.45 -5.42 21.29
CA SER A 182 -31.30 -4.70 22.26
C SER A 182 -31.93 -3.44 21.64
N GLU A 183 -33.02 -2.96 22.24
CA GLU A 183 -33.57 -1.64 21.93
C GLU A 183 -32.70 -0.57 22.62
N PRO A 184 -32.03 0.32 21.86
CA PRO A 184 -31.16 1.32 22.45
C PRO A 184 -31.97 2.49 23.01
N VAL A 185 -31.47 3.08 24.09
CA VAL A 185 -32.08 4.22 24.77
C VAL A 185 -31.32 5.51 24.46
N MET A 186 -32.00 6.65 24.38
CA MET A 186 -31.31 7.93 24.26
C MET A 186 -30.68 8.30 25.60
N LYS A 187 -29.38 8.62 25.61
CA LYS A 187 -28.68 9.19 26.76
C LYS A 187 -27.93 10.43 26.34
N GLU A 188 -27.91 11.43 27.22
CA GLU A 188 -27.06 12.59 27.04
C GLU A 188 -25.58 12.19 27.11
N THR A 189 -24.80 12.64 26.13
CA THR A 189 -23.35 12.50 26.10
C THR A 189 -22.71 13.87 25.86
N LYS A 190 -21.61 14.12 26.57
CA LYS A 190 -20.84 15.36 26.49
C LYS A 190 -19.54 15.12 25.72
N HIS A 191 -19.21 16.02 24.81
CA HIS A 191 -17.98 15.97 24.03
C HIS A 191 -17.27 17.33 23.99
N TRP A 192 -15.95 17.28 23.96
CA TRP A 192 -15.06 18.42 23.71
C TRP A 192 -14.77 18.53 22.21
N TYR A 193 -14.82 19.75 21.69
CA TYR A 193 -14.58 20.08 20.29
C TYR A 193 -13.43 21.08 20.16
N LEU A 194 -12.49 20.81 19.25
CA LEU A 194 -11.49 21.77 18.81
C LEU A 194 -12.12 22.73 17.78
N PRO A 195 -12.18 24.06 18.04
CA PRO A 195 -12.81 25.04 17.17
C PRO A 195 -11.91 25.42 15.99
N LEU A 196 -11.81 24.53 14.99
CA LEU A 196 -10.95 24.75 13.81
C LEU A 196 -11.30 26.03 13.04
N ASP A 197 -12.56 26.45 13.08
CA ASP A 197 -13.05 27.72 12.53
C ASP A 197 -12.27 28.93 13.05
N LYS A 198 -11.91 28.94 14.34
CA LYS A 198 -11.13 30.03 14.94
C LYS A 198 -9.67 30.08 14.45
N HIS A 199 -9.12 28.95 14.01
CA HIS A 199 -7.76 28.86 13.49
C HIS A 199 -7.66 29.15 11.99
N GLU A 200 -8.79 29.22 11.28
CA GLU A 200 -8.84 29.40 9.83
C GLU A 200 -8.03 30.62 9.32
N PRO A 201 -8.10 31.82 9.93
CA PRO A 201 -7.33 32.97 9.45
C PRO A 201 -5.81 32.74 9.48
N PHE A 202 -5.32 32.12 10.56
CA PHE A 202 -3.91 31.76 10.69
C PHE A 202 -3.52 30.70 9.65
N LEU A 203 -4.32 29.64 9.51
CA LEU A 203 -4.06 28.55 8.57
C LEU A 203 -4.05 29.04 7.12
N ARG A 204 -4.97 29.95 6.75
CA ARG A 204 -4.99 30.56 5.42
C ARG A 204 -3.68 31.28 5.11
N LYS A 205 -3.21 32.12 6.02
CA LYS A 205 -1.94 32.83 5.84
C LYS A 205 -0.78 31.83 5.73
N TRP A 206 -0.65 30.96 6.74
CA TRP A 206 0.47 30.03 6.83
C TRP A 206 0.55 29.07 5.63
N ILE A 207 -0.58 28.52 5.17
CA ILE A 207 -0.59 27.56 4.06
C ILE A 207 -0.59 28.26 2.69
N LEU A 208 -1.47 29.25 2.48
CA LEU A 208 -1.73 29.80 1.15
C LEU A 208 -0.75 30.92 0.75
N GLU A 209 -0.13 31.57 1.74
CA GLU A 209 0.82 32.67 1.52
C GLU A 209 2.26 32.25 1.81
N ASP A 210 2.51 31.64 2.98
CA ASP A 210 3.86 31.36 3.47
C ASP A 210 4.45 30.04 2.90
N HIS A 211 3.61 29.10 2.43
CA HIS A 211 4.02 27.76 1.97
C HIS A 211 3.59 27.42 0.52
N LYS A 212 3.79 28.37 -0.40
CA LYS A 212 3.45 28.19 -1.83
C LYS A 212 4.30 27.13 -2.55
N GLU A 213 5.43 26.75 -1.97
CA GLU A 213 6.35 25.72 -2.45
C GLU A 213 5.89 24.29 -2.13
N TRP A 214 4.86 24.11 -1.29
CA TRP A 214 4.29 22.80 -1.04
C TRP A 214 3.74 22.16 -2.32
N LYS A 215 3.72 20.83 -2.36
CA LYS A 215 3.25 20.10 -3.55
C LYS A 215 1.83 20.56 -3.96
N PRO A 216 1.52 20.61 -5.26
CA PRO A 216 0.23 21.11 -5.74
C PRO A 216 -1.00 20.39 -5.17
N ASN A 217 -0.91 19.07 -4.93
CA ASN A 217 -1.98 18.29 -4.32
C ASN A 217 -2.23 18.69 -2.86
N VAL A 218 -1.17 18.90 -2.08
CA VAL A 218 -1.24 19.38 -0.69
C VAL A 218 -1.87 20.77 -0.64
N TYR A 219 -1.32 21.71 -1.42
CA TYR A 219 -1.82 23.08 -1.49
C TYR A 219 -3.30 23.11 -1.92
N GLY A 220 -3.64 22.40 -2.99
CA GLY A 220 -4.98 22.35 -3.55
C GLY A 220 -6.02 21.77 -2.58
N GLN A 221 -5.68 20.67 -1.90
CA GLN A 221 -6.59 20.05 -0.92
C GLN A 221 -6.80 20.94 0.31
N CYS A 222 -5.73 21.54 0.85
CA CYS A 222 -5.85 22.48 1.97
C CYS A 222 -6.69 23.70 1.58
N LYS A 223 -6.46 24.29 0.41
CA LYS A 223 -7.26 25.41 -0.11
C LYS A 223 -8.73 25.05 -0.23
N SER A 224 -9.04 23.87 -0.79
CA SER A 224 -10.42 23.40 -0.91
C SER A 224 -11.11 23.29 0.45
N TRP A 225 -10.43 22.79 1.48
CA TRP A 225 -10.98 22.68 2.83
C TRP A 225 -11.21 24.03 3.50
N LEU A 226 -10.26 24.97 3.34
CA LEU A 226 -10.39 26.32 3.86
C LEU A 226 -11.54 27.05 3.17
N ASP A 227 -11.66 26.96 1.84
CA ASP A 227 -12.72 27.63 1.06
C ASP A 227 -14.14 27.12 1.40
N MET A 228 -14.29 25.88 1.86
CA MET A 228 -15.56 25.36 2.39
C MET A 228 -15.93 25.90 3.78
N GLY A 229 -14.96 26.49 4.50
CA GLY A 229 -15.08 26.90 5.90
C GLY A 229 -14.84 25.73 6.85
N LEU A 230 -13.95 25.93 7.82
CA LEU A 230 -13.67 24.91 8.84
C LEU A 230 -14.79 24.87 9.89
N GLN A 231 -15.03 23.68 10.45
CA GLN A 231 -16.04 23.46 11.49
C GLN A 231 -15.38 22.86 12.74
N PRO A 232 -15.92 23.14 13.95
CA PRO A 232 -15.44 22.48 15.17
C PRO A 232 -15.49 20.97 15.07
N ARG A 233 -14.42 20.28 15.50
CA ARG A 233 -14.32 18.82 15.46
C ARG A 233 -14.22 18.22 16.85
N ALA A 234 -15.01 17.20 17.13
CA ALA A 234 -14.98 16.48 18.41
C ALA A 234 -13.63 15.77 18.61
N VAL A 235 -12.95 16.07 19.70
CA VAL A 235 -11.67 15.45 20.11
C VAL A 235 -11.85 14.26 21.06
N SER A 236 -13.10 13.94 21.39
CA SER A 236 -13.47 12.83 22.29
C SER A 236 -14.46 11.87 21.61
N ARG A 237 -14.46 10.62 22.08
CA ARG A 237 -15.33 9.54 21.62
C ARG A 237 -15.76 8.66 22.77
N ASP A 238 -16.97 8.13 22.66
CA ASP A 238 -17.51 7.09 23.53
C ASP A 238 -17.01 5.73 23.05
N LEU A 239 -15.80 5.35 23.48
CA LEU A 239 -15.15 4.08 23.16
C LEU A 239 -14.34 3.63 24.38
N ASP A 240 -14.27 2.31 24.59
CA ASP A 240 -13.47 1.73 25.68
C ASP A 240 -11.98 1.62 25.34
N TRP A 241 -11.62 1.71 24.05
CA TRP A 241 -10.25 1.54 23.57
C TRP A 241 -9.66 2.87 23.07
N GLY A 242 -8.77 3.45 23.87
CA GLY A 242 -8.09 4.71 23.61
C GLY A 242 -7.51 5.32 24.89
N ILE A 243 -7.03 6.57 24.79
CA ILE A 243 -6.52 7.32 25.94
C ILE A 243 -7.70 7.96 26.66
N PRO A 244 -7.93 7.69 27.96
CA PRO A 244 -9.03 8.32 28.70
C PRO A 244 -8.96 9.85 28.65
N VAL A 245 -10.10 10.51 28.47
CA VAL A 245 -10.14 11.98 28.50
C VAL A 245 -9.83 12.46 29.93
N PRO A 246 -8.80 13.31 30.14
CA PRO A 246 -8.26 13.57 31.47
C PRO A 246 -8.97 14.73 32.19
N VAL A 247 -10.31 14.74 32.23
CA VAL A 247 -11.11 15.73 32.97
C VAL A 247 -12.30 15.06 33.67
N GLU A 248 -12.82 15.71 34.71
CA GLU A 248 -13.98 15.23 35.46
C GLU A 248 -15.26 15.25 34.58
N GLY A 249 -16.12 14.23 34.71
CA GLY A 249 -17.34 14.11 33.90
C GLY A 249 -17.11 13.54 32.50
N ALA A 250 -15.93 12.98 32.24
CA ALA A 250 -15.56 12.34 30.98
C ALA A 250 -15.45 10.81 31.09
N GLU A 251 -16.05 10.20 32.11
CA GLU A 251 -15.99 8.77 32.37
C GLU A 251 -16.52 7.97 31.17
N GLY A 252 -15.81 6.90 30.78
CA GLY A 252 -16.15 6.10 29.60
C GLY A 252 -15.82 6.74 28.25
N LYS A 253 -15.10 7.87 28.26
CA LYS A 253 -14.67 8.57 27.03
C LYS A 253 -13.17 8.47 26.84
N VAL A 254 -12.77 8.38 25.59
CA VAL A 254 -11.38 8.44 25.17
C VAL A 254 -11.15 9.61 24.22
N LEU A 255 -9.91 10.06 24.14
CA LEU A 255 -9.45 10.93 23.08
C LEU A 255 -9.71 10.23 21.75
N TYR A 256 -10.29 10.96 20.81
CA TYR A 256 -10.51 10.43 19.48
C TYR A 256 -9.14 10.26 18.81
N VAL A 257 -8.88 9.09 18.21
CA VAL A 257 -7.63 8.73 17.52
C VAL A 257 -6.99 9.85 16.68
N TRP A 258 -7.79 10.66 15.98
CA TRP A 258 -7.24 11.77 15.20
C TRP A 258 -6.63 12.87 16.11
N PHE A 259 -7.09 13.03 17.33
CA PHE A 259 -6.47 13.98 18.26
C PHE A 259 -5.16 13.44 18.85
N ASP A 260 -5.08 12.17 19.27
CA ASP A 260 -3.87 11.64 19.92
C ASP A 260 -2.81 11.10 18.95
N ALA A 261 -3.19 10.49 17.81
CA ALA A 261 -2.23 9.89 16.88
C ALA A 261 -1.03 10.80 16.48
N PRO A 262 -1.20 12.10 16.14
CA PRO A 262 -0.08 12.94 15.73
C PRO A 262 0.75 13.41 16.94
N ILE A 263 0.17 13.40 18.14
CA ILE A 263 0.92 13.53 19.40
C ILE A 263 1.86 12.33 19.59
N GLY A 264 1.57 11.20 18.93
CA GLY A 264 2.44 10.04 18.80
C GLY A 264 3.86 10.38 18.35
N TYR A 265 4.01 11.34 17.42
CA TYR A 265 5.34 11.78 17.01
C TYR A 265 6.11 12.42 18.16
N ILE A 266 5.44 13.26 18.96
CA ILE A 266 6.03 13.96 20.11
C ILE A 266 6.41 12.97 21.20
N SER A 267 5.50 12.05 21.54
CA SER A 267 5.76 11.03 22.56
C SER A 267 6.89 10.09 22.16
N ASN A 268 6.97 9.71 20.88
CA ASN A 268 8.03 8.83 20.40
C ASN A 268 9.39 9.56 20.43
N THR A 269 9.46 10.84 20.07
CA THR A 269 10.68 11.63 20.29
C THR A 269 11.04 11.73 21.77
N LYS A 270 10.05 11.90 22.66
CA LYS A 270 10.27 11.92 24.11
C LYS A 270 10.75 10.59 24.67
N GLU A 271 10.32 9.46 24.13
CA GLU A 271 10.85 8.15 24.49
C GLU A 271 12.30 7.97 24.05
N LEU A 272 12.65 8.46 22.86
CA LEU A 272 14.03 8.41 22.36
C LEU A 272 14.96 9.34 23.13
N LEU A 273 14.50 10.57 23.43
CA LEU A 273 15.28 11.66 24.01
C LEU A 273 14.53 12.31 25.19
N PRO A 274 14.40 11.63 26.35
CA PRO A 274 13.58 12.09 27.47
C PRO A 274 13.97 13.49 27.98
N ASP A 275 15.25 13.82 27.92
CA ASP A 275 15.80 15.08 28.46
C ASP A 275 15.92 16.21 27.43
N SER A 276 15.77 15.92 26.13
CA SER A 276 16.05 16.89 25.05
C SER A 276 15.07 16.87 23.88
N TRP A 277 13.96 16.11 23.96
CA TRP A 277 12.94 16.06 22.91
C TRP A 277 12.36 17.44 22.54
N GLU A 278 12.30 18.38 23.49
CA GLU A 278 11.79 19.74 23.23
C GLU A 278 12.65 20.50 22.22
N THR A 279 13.96 20.25 22.15
CA THR A 279 14.86 20.84 21.13
C THR A 279 14.39 20.50 19.72
N TRP A 280 13.80 19.32 19.51
CA TRP A 280 13.33 18.89 18.19
C TRP A 280 11.95 19.44 17.84
N TRP A 281 11.15 19.79 18.85
CA TRP A 281 9.74 20.17 18.66
C TRP A 281 9.44 21.66 18.88
N LYS A 282 10.31 22.38 19.60
CA LYS A 282 10.07 23.77 20.04
C LYS A 282 11.19 24.75 19.68
N ASP A 283 12.38 24.28 19.27
CA ASP A 283 13.49 25.16 18.86
C ASP A 283 13.27 25.64 17.41
N PRO A 284 13.18 26.96 17.13
CA PRO A 284 12.96 27.47 15.78
C PRO A 284 14.06 27.10 14.77
N GLU A 285 15.24 26.63 15.22
CA GLU A 285 16.30 26.11 14.36
C GLU A 285 16.06 24.66 13.90
N THR A 286 14.94 24.03 14.26
CA THR A 286 14.56 22.68 13.81
C THR A 286 13.60 22.71 12.62
N LYS A 287 14.02 22.14 11.48
CA LYS A 287 13.18 21.91 10.31
C LYS A 287 12.30 20.68 10.54
N MET A 288 10.98 20.85 10.59
CA MET A 288 10.05 19.73 10.72
C MET A 288 9.45 19.34 9.36
N VAL A 289 9.52 18.07 9.00
CA VAL A 289 9.01 17.52 7.73
C VAL A 289 8.13 16.30 7.99
N HIS A 290 6.90 16.32 7.48
CA HIS A 290 5.94 15.22 7.65
C HIS A 290 5.73 14.46 6.33
N PHE A 291 6.28 13.24 6.24
CA PHE A 291 6.02 12.35 5.11
C PHE A 291 4.72 11.60 5.33
N ILE A 292 3.78 11.74 4.39
CA ILE A 292 2.42 11.22 4.53
C ILE A 292 1.84 10.75 3.19
N GLY A 293 0.74 9.99 3.23
CA GLY A 293 -0.12 9.78 2.07
C GLY A 293 -1.16 10.90 1.94
N LYS A 294 -1.74 11.07 0.76
CA LYS A 294 -2.70 12.17 0.49
C LYS A 294 -3.91 12.23 1.43
N ASP A 295 -4.39 11.08 1.92
CA ASP A 295 -5.53 11.03 2.85
C ASP A 295 -5.24 11.73 4.19
N ASN A 296 -3.96 11.91 4.53
CA ASN A 296 -3.51 12.53 5.77
C ASN A 296 -3.19 14.02 5.64
N ILE A 297 -3.38 14.64 4.45
CA ILE A 297 -3.03 16.05 4.20
C ILE A 297 -3.79 16.98 5.15
N VAL A 298 -5.12 16.90 5.16
CA VAL A 298 -5.97 17.75 6.04
C VAL A 298 -5.54 17.62 7.49
N PHE A 299 -5.14 16.41 7.87
CA PHE A 299 -4.74 16.14 9.23
C PHE A 299 -3.43 16.84 9.62
N HIS A 300 -2.39 16.71 8.81
CA HIS A 300 -1.05 17.24 9.11
C HIS A 300 -0.87 18.71 8.70
N CYS A 301 -1.74 19.24 7.83
CA CYS A 301 -1.67 20.63 7.38
C CYS A 301 -2.72 21.53 8.05
N ILE A 302 -3.83 21.01 8.57
CA ILE A 302 -4.88 21.83 9.19
C ILE A 302 -5.04 21.47 10.66
N VAL A 303 -5.37 20.21 10.94
CA VAL A 303 -5.80 19.78 12.27
C VAL A 303 -4.66 19.84 13.27
N PHE A 304 -3.54 19.15 12.98
CA PHE A 304 -2.41 19.10 13.89
C PHE A 304 -1.72 20.47 14.03
N PRO A 305 -1.48 21.27 12.97
CA PRO A 305 -1.00 22.64 13.11
C PRO A 305 -1.91 23.54 13.95
N ALA A 306 -3.24 23.39 13.86
CA ALA A 306 -4.16 24.10 14.74
C ALA A 306 -3.99 23.69 16.21
N MET A 307 -3.82 22.39 16.48
CA MET A 307 -3.52 21.88 17.83
C MET A 307 -2.20 22.44 18.38
N LEU A 308 -1.12 22.38 17.58
CA LEU A 308 0.19 22.91 17.95
C LEU A 308 0.14 24.43 18.18
N LYS A 309 -0.64 25.15 17.37
CA LYS A 309 -0.84 26.59 17.52
C LYS A 309 -1.63 26.96 18.77
N ALA A 310 -2.66 26.18 19.10
CA ALA A 310 -3.45 26.34 20.32
C ALA A 310 -2.61 26.05 21.58
N GLU A 311 -1.70 25.07 21.50
CA GLU A 311 -0.73 24.82 22.58
C GLU A 311 0.30 25.96 22.66
N GLY A 312 0.83 26.41 21.52
CA GLY A 312 1.55 27.68 21.40
C GLY A 312 3.07 27.65 21.61
N THR A 313 3.66 26.52 22.01
CA THR A 313 5.12 26.38 22.19
C THR A 313 5.80 25.54 21.11
N PHE A 314 5.03 24.82 20.31
CA PHE A 314 5.54 23.93 19.27
C PHE A 314 5.82 24.64 17.95
N ASN A 315 6.86 24.18 17.26
CA ASN A 315 7.09 24.50 15.85
C ASN A 315 6.01 23.88 14.96
N LEU A 316 5.84 24.48 13.79
CA LEU A 316 4.98 23.97 12.73
C LEU A 316 5.82 23.27 11.65
N PRO A 317 5.25 22.33 10.89
CA PRO A 317 5.99 21.67 9.82
C PRO A 317 6.40 22.66 8.73
N GLU A 318 7.69 22.69 8.37
CA GLU A 318 8.18 23.48 7.25
C GLU A 318 7.70 22.89 5.91
N ASN A 319 7.53 21.57 5.85
CA ASN A 319 7.00 20.90 4.67
C ASN A 319 6.23 19.61 5.01
N VAL A 320 5.29 19.26 4.14
CA VAL A 320 4.47 18.04 4.26
C VAL A 320 4.48 17.28 2.92
N PRO A 321 5.55 16.54 2.58
CA PRO A 321 5.58 15.74 1.36
C PRO A 321 4.48 14.66 1.39
N ALA A 322 3.46 14.85 0.57
CA ALA A 322 2.35 13.91 0.44
C ALA A 322 2.32 13.27 -0.96
N ASN A 323 2.32 11.94 -1.01
CA ASN A 323 2.22 11.19 -2.25
C ASN A 323 0.80 10.65 -2.49
N GLU A 324 0.49 10.46 -3.78
CA GLU A 324 -0.76 9.87 -4.27
C GLU A 324 -0.79 8.34 -4.04
N PHE A 325 -1.82 7.65 -4.53
CA PHE A 325 -1.94 6.21 -4.27
C PHE A 325 -1.12 5.35 -5.22
N LEU A 326 -0.72 4.18 -4.74
CA LEU A 326 -0.19 3.10 -5.56
C LEU A 326 -1.28 2.02 -5.72
N ASN A 327 -1.59 1.69 -6.96
CA ASN A 327 -2.44 0.55 -7.34
C ASN A 327 -1.60 -0.72 -7.50
N LEU A 328 -2.26 -1.87 -7.56
CA LEU A 328 -1.64 -3.18 -7.72
C LEU A 328 -2.35 -3.95 -8.83
N GLU A 329 -1.61 -4.27 -9.90
CA GLU A 329 -2.11 -5.00 -11.08
C GLU A 329 -3.40 -4.39 -11.63
N GLY A 330 -3.45 -3.05 -11.72
CA GLY A 330 -4.59 -2.27 -12.23
C GLY A 330 -5.75 -2.08 -11.25
N ASP A 331 -5.74 -2.76 -10.10
CA ASP A 331 -6.77 -2.69 -9.07
C ASP A 331 -6.29 -1.90 -7.84
N LYS A 332 -7.19 -1.15 -7.19
CA LYS A 332 -6.87 -0.43 -5.94
C LYS A 332 -6.51 -1.41 -4.81
N ILE A 333 -5.36 -1.20 -4.17
CA ILE A 333 -4.92 -1.95 -2.99
C ILE A 333 -6.00 -1.91 -1.90
N SER A 334 -6.28 -3.05 -1.29
CA SER A 334 -7.38 -3.20 -0.34
C SER A 334 -7.09 -4.25 0.73
N THR A 335 -6.92 -3.79 1.98
CA THR A 335 -6.77 -4.65 3.15
C THR A 335 -8.00 -5.53 3.39
N SER A 336 -9.21 -5.00 3.18
CA SER A 336 -10.46 -5.76 3.40
C SER A 336 -10.67 -6.87 2.38
N ARG A 337 -10.24 -6.67 1.13
CA ARG A 337 -10.26 -7.68 0.07
C ARG A 337 -8.97 -8.52 0.05
N ASN A 338 -8.07 -8.36 1.02
CA ASN A 338 -6.75 -8.98 1.02
C ASN A 338 -5.99 -8.80 -0.32
N TRP A 339 -6.25 -7.71 -1.05
CA TRP A 339 -5.64 -7.42 -2.34
C TRP A 339 -4.46 -6.46 -2.12
N ALA A 340 -3.31 -7.02 -1.78
CA ALA A 340 -2.10 -6.27 -1.47
C ALA A 340 -0.87 -7.16 -1.60
N VAL A 341 0.29 -6.54 -1.82
CA VAL A 341 1.59 -7.17 -1.53
C VAL A 341 2.02 -6.70 -0.14
N TRP A 342 1.93 -7.60 0.84
CA TRP A 342 2.30 -7.36 2.24
C TRP A 342 3.82 -7.42 2.42
N LEU A 343 4.41 -6.46 3.15
CA LEU A 343 5.87 -6.39 3.29
C LEU A 343 6.45 -7.61 4.01
N ASN A 344 5.79 -8.06 5.09
CA ASN A 344 6.23 -9.23 5.86
C ASN A 344 6.23 -10.51 5.00
N GLU A 345 5.30 -10.64 4.06
CA GLU A 345 5.26 -11.77 3.13
C GLU A 345 6.30 -11.59 2.02
N TYR A 346 6.44 -10.38 1.47
CA TYR A 346 7.44 -10.06 0.46
C TYR A 346 8.86 -10.41 0.92
N LEU A 347 9.21 -10.07 2.16
CA LEU A 347 10.55 -10.33 2.72
C LEU A 347 10.86 -11.83 2.83
N VAL A 348 9.83 -12.67 2.98
CA VAL A 348 9.95 -14.13 2.98
C VAL A 348 9.99 -14.68 1.55
N ASP A 349 9.10 -14.20 0.70
CA ASP A 349 8.91 -14.69 -0.66
C ASP A 349 10.06 -14.24 -1.60
N MET A 350 10.73 -13.13 -1.30
CA MET A 350 11.79 -12.50 -2.10
C MET A 350 13.05 -12.21 -1.26
N PRO A 351 13.74 -13.24 -0.74
CA PRO A 351 14.88 -13.05 0.15
C PRO A 351 16.01 -12.27 -0.53
N GLY A 352 16.54 -11.26 0.16
CA GLY A 352 17.64 -10.43 -0.34
C GLY A 352 17.25 -9.44 -1.45
N LYS A 353 15.96 -9.21 -1.69
CA LYS A 353 15.46 -8.30 -2.74
C LYS A 353 14.90 -6.98 -2.19
N GLN A 354 15.22 -6.61 -0.95
CA GLN A 354 14.80 -5.35 -0.33
C GLN A 354 15.06 -4.14 -1.24
N ASP A 355 16.30 -4.00 -1.72
CA ASP A 355 16.69 -2.89 -2.60
C ASP A 355 16.01 -2.93 -3.96
N VAL A 356 15.64 -4.11 -4.47
CA VAL A 356 14.87 -4.21 -5.71
C VAL A 356 13.49 -3.59 -5.51
N LEU A 357 12.81 -3.92 -4.41
CA LEU A 357 11.53 -3.28 -4.09
C LEU A 357 11.69 -1.78 -3.84
N ARG A 358 12.71 -1.34 -3.08
CA ARG A 358 12.99 0.09 -2.87
C ARG A 358 13.17 0.84 -4.20
N TYR A 359 13.97 0.27 -5.11
CA TYR A 359 14.21 0.84 -6.44
C TYR A 359 12.92 0.97 -7.25
N VAL A 360 12.11 -0.09 -7.29
CA VAL A 360 10.88 -0.13 -8.06
C VAL A 360 9.83 0.82 -7.49
N LEU A 361 9.66 0.85 -6.16
CA LEU A 361 8.71 1.76 -5.52
C LEU A 361 9.11 3.22 -5.70
N THR A 362 10.41 3.53 -5.74
CA THR A 362 10.91 4.88 -6.01
C THR A 362 10.76 5.25 -7.50
N ALA A 363 11.08 4.33 -8.41
CA ALA A 363 10.87 4.52 -9.85
C ALA A 363 9.39 4.76 -10.18
N ASN A 364 8.51 4.09 -9.44
CA ASN A 364 7.06 4.19 -9.56
C ASN A 364 6.43 5.11 -8.50
N ALA A 365 7.21 5.97 -7.83
CA ALA A 365 6.69 6.80 -6.75
C ALA A 365 5.51 7.66 -7.25
N PRO A 366 4.35 7.60 -6.56
CA PRO A 366 3.15 8.33 -6.96
C PRO A 366 3.25 9.82 -6.53
N GLU A 367 4.30 10.51 -6.94
CA GLU A 367 4.62 11.87 -6.47
C GLU A 367 3.64 12.94 -6.96
N THR A 368 3.05 12.74 -8.15
CA THR A 368 2.18 13.73 -8.81
C THR A 368 0.81 13.19 -9.23
N LYS A 369 0.68 11.87 -9.35
CA LYS A 369 -0.56 11.15 -9.68
C LYS A 369 -0.47 9.72 -9.19
N ASP A 370 -1.62 9.06 -9.08
CA ASP A 370 -1.67 7.63 -8.80
C ASP A 370 -0.81 6.86 -9.82
N ASN A 371 -0.13 5.83 -9.35
CA ASN A 371 0.70 4.94 -10.17
C ASN A 371 0.35 3.47 -9.91
N ASP A 372 0.84 2.56 -10.74
CA ASP A 372 0.50 1.13 -10.65
C ASP A 372 1.76 0.29 -10.46
N PHE A 373 1.72 -0.62 -9.48
CA PHE A 373 2.72 -1.66 -9.33
C PHE A 373 2.24 -2.91 -10.07
N THR A 374 3.10 -3.42 -10.95
CA THR A 374 2.93 -4.75 -11.55
C THR A 374 4.16 -5.58 -11.32
N TRP A 375 4.00 -6.88 -11.13
CA TRP A 375 5.13 -7.79 -10.97
C TRP A 375 5.99 -7.86 -12.24
N LYS A 376 5.39 -7.65 -13.40
CA LYS A 376 6.11 -7.55 -14.68
C LYS A 376 7.03 -6.33 -14.73
N ASP A 377 6.56 -5.16 -14.29
CA ASP A 377 7.42 -3.97 -14.20
C ASP A 377 8.50 -4.14 -13.13
N PHE A 378 8.17 -4.73 -11.97
CA PHE A 378 9.16 -5.07 -10.94
C PHE A 378 10.31 -5.92 -11.50
N GLN A 379 9.99 -6.97 -12.25
CA GLN A 379 10.97 -7.81 -12.92
C GLN A 379 11.77 -7.04 -13.98
N ALA A 380 11.09 -6.25 -14.81
CA ALA A 380 11.72 -5.48 -15.88
C ALA A 380 12.72 -4.45 -15.33
N ARG A 381 12.35 -3.72 -14.27
CA ARG A 381 13.23 -2.76 -13.57
C ARG A 381 14.45 -3.46 -12.98
N ASN A 382 14.28 -4.62 -12.36
CA ASN A 382 15.42 -5.40 -11.90
C ASN A 382 16.33 -5.83 -13.05
N ASN A 383 15.78 -6.55 -14.03
CA ASN A 383 16.57 -7.22 -15.06
C ASN A 383 17.19 -6.25 -16.06
N ASN A 384 16.46 -5.19 -16.44
CA ASN A 384 16.87 -4.28 -17.50
C ASN A 384 17.55 -3.02 -16.99
N GLU A 385 17.42 -2.68 -15.70
CA GLU A 385 18.06 -1.49 -15.12
C GLU A 385 19.09 -1.88 -14.06
N LEU A 386 18.67 -2.51 -12.97
CA LEU A 386 19.60 -2.87 -11.90
C LEU A 386 20.66 -3.87 -12.38
N VAL A 387 20.27 -4.95 -13.06
CA VAL A 387 21.22 -5.95 -13.57
C VAL A 387 21.93 -5.43 -14.82
N ALA A 388 21.18 -5.02 -15.86
CA ALA A 388 21.78 -4.73 -17.17
C ALA A 388 22.51 -3.38 -17.27
N ILE A 389 22.24 -2.42 -16.38
CA ILE A 389 22.90 -1.10 -16.39
C ILE A 389 23.86 -0.98 -15.21
N LEU A 390 23.33 -0.91 -13.98
CA LEU A 390 24.13 -0.65 -12.79
C LEU A 390 25.08 -1.82 -12.49
N GLY A 391 24.53 -3.02 -12.31
CA GLY A 391 25.27 -4.24 -12.02
C GLY A 391 26.26 -4.59 -13.13
N ASN A 392 25.86 -4.46 -14.39
CA ASN A 392 26.74 -4.70 -15.54
C ASN A 392 27.95 -3.76 -15.56
N PHE A 393 27.75 -2.46 -15.32
CA PHE A 393 28.85 -1.51 -15.29
C PHE A 393 29.85 -1.83 -14.18
N VAL A 394 29.34 -1.98 -12.94
CA VAL A 394 30.13 -2.32 -11.76
C VAL A 394 30.90 -3.62 -11.99
N ASN A 395 30.24 -4.66 -12.50
CA ASN A 395 30.89 -5.94 -12.77
C ASN A 395 32.02 -5.80 -13.79
N ARG A 396 31.81 -5.07 -14.90
CA ARG A 396 32.86 -4.86 -15.92
C ARG A 396 34.04 -4.06 -15.36
N ALA A 397 33.78 -3.01 -14.57
CA ALA A 397 34.83 -2.22 -13.95
C ALA A 397 35.72 -3.07 -13.03
N LEU A 398 35.11 -3.88 -12.16
CA LEU A 398 35.83 -4.73 -11.21
C LEU A 398 36.53 -5.92 -11.89
N VAL A 399 35.83 -6.67 -12.74
CA VAL A 399 36.40 -7.88 -13.38
C VAL A 399 37.54 -7.55 -14.34
N LEU A 400 37.43 -6.45 -15.10
CA LEU A 400 38.53 -6.05 -15.98
C LEU A 400 39.74 -5.53 -15.19
N THR A 401 39.51 -4.87 -14.05
CA THR A 401 40.60 -4.44 -13.16
C THR A 401 41.29 -5.66 -12.52
N GLU A 402 40.52 -6.64 -12.05
CA GLU A 402 41.04 -7.91 -11.56
C GLU A 402 41.91 -8.60 -12.62
N LYS A 403 41.39 -8.70 -13.84
CA LYS A 403 42.05 -9.40 -14.96
C LYS A 403 43.34 -8.72 -15.41
N TYR A 404 43.36 -7.39 -15.49
CA TYR A 404 44.46 -6.64 -16.11
C TYR A 404 45.45 -6.04 -15.12
N PHE A 405 45.04 -5.85 -13.87
CA PHE A 405 45.82 -5.15 -12.84
C PHE A 405 45.81 -5.87 -11.48
N GLU A 406 45.42 -7.16 -11.44
CA GLU A 406 45.42 -7.98 -10.22
C GLU A 406 44.60 -7.34 -9.07
N GLY A 407 43.51 -6.67 -9.45
CA GLY A 407 42.61 -6.02 -8.51
C GLY A 407 43.15 -4.73 -7.90
N LYS A 408 44.29 -4.21 -8.39
CA LYS A 408 44.85 -2.93 -7.95
C LYS A 408 44.37 -1.79 -8.83
N VAL A 409 44.00 -0.68 -8.21
CA VAL A 409 43.63 0.55 -8.93
C VAL A 409 44.81 1.04 -9.75
N PRO A 410 44.73 1.09 -11.09
CA PRO A 410 45.85 1.52 -11.93
C PRO A 410 46.06 3.04 -11.84
N ALA A 411 47.28 3.51 -12.10
CA ALA A 411 47.56 4.94 -12.16
C ALA A 411 47.02 5.58 -13.45
N VAL A 412 46.56 6.82 -13.36
CA VAL A 412 46.12 7.62 -14.51
C VAL A 412 47.35 8.14 -15.27
N SER A 413 47.32 7.99 -16.60
CA SER A 413 48.27 8.59 -17.54
C SER A 413 47.69 9.87 -18.17
N GLU A 414 48.16 10.27 -19.34
CA GLU A 414 47.59 11.42 -20.06
C GLU A 414 46.10 11.21 -20.38
N LEU A 415 45.28 12.20 -20.01
CA LEU A 415 43.84 12.23 -20.30
C LEU A 415 43.57 12.76 -21.70
N THR A 416 42.80 11.99 -22.46
CA THR A 416 42.24 12.40 -23.75
C THR A 416 41.08 13.38 -23.56
N ASP A 417 40.68 14.07 -24.63
CA ASP A 417 39.50 14.96 -24.59
C ASP A 417 38.22 14.21 -24.20
N TYR A 418 38.09 12.94 -24.62
CA TYR A 418 36.94 12.11 -24.26
C TYR A 418 36.92 11.74 -22.76
N ASP A 419 38.09 11.53 -22.16
CA ASP A 419 38.19 11.31 -20.71
C ASP A 419 37.77 12.55 -19.94
N ARG A 420 38.28 13.72 -20.34
CA ARG A 420 37.95 15.00 -19.73
C ARG A 420 36.47 15.30 -19.85
N GLN A 421 35.87 15.02 -21.02
CA GLN A 421 34.43 15.16 -21.21
C GLN A 421 33.64 14.20 -20.32
N THR A 422 34.06 12.94 -20.21
CA THR A 422 33.39 11.96 -19.35
C THR A 422 33.42 12.37 -17.88
N LEU A 423 34.57 12.86 -17.38
CA LEU A 423 34.70 13.38 -16.02
C LEU A 423 33.80 14.60 -15.79
N LYS A 424 33.69 15.47 -16.79
CA LYS A 424 32.80 16.64 -16.75
C LYS A 424 31.32 16.25 -16.75
N ASP A 425 30.95 15.18 -17.46
CA ASP A 425 29.54 14.74 -17.58
C ASP A 425 28.92 14.32 -16.24
N PHE A 426 29.72 14.03 -15.21
CA PHE A 426 29.23 13.75 -13.86
C PHE A 426 29.72 14.71 -12.78
N GLU A 427 30.42 15.78 -13.14
CA GLU A 427 30.90 16.80 -12.18
C GLU A 427 29.74 17.40 -11.37
N ASP A 428 28.62 17.68 -12.04
CA ASP A 428 27.42 18.29 -11.45
C ASP A 428 26.45 17.28 -10.81
N VAL A 429 26.78 15.98 -10.77
CA VAL A 429 25.87 14.92 -10.30
C VAL A 429 25.38 15.19 -8.87
N LYS A 430 26.27 15.68 -8.00
CA LYS A 430 25.94 16.04 -6.63
C LYS A 430 24.89 17.14 -6.56
N ALA A 431 25.13 18.25 -7.25
CA ALA A 431 24.22 19.40 -7.25
C ALA A 431 22.86 19.04 -7.85
N ASN A 432 22.83 18.22 -8.91
CA ASN A 432 21.59 17.77 -9.55
C ASN A 432 20.76 16.87 -8.63
N VAL A 433 21.39 15.89 -7.97
CA VAL A 433 20.71 14.98 -7.05
C VAL A 433 20.23 15.72 -5.80
N GLU A 434 21.06 16.60 -5.22
CA GLU A 434 20.69 17.44 -4.07
C GLU A 434 19.46 18.30 -4.37
N ARG A 435 19.46 19.02 -5.50
CA ARG A 435 18.32 19.85 -5.91
C ARG A 435 17.01 19.07 -5.97
N LEU A 436 17.05 17.82 -6.43
CA LEU A 436 15.86 16.97 -6.55
C LEU A 436 15.43 16.40 -5.19
N LEU A 437 16.37 15.97 -4.35
CA LEU A 437 16.08 15.44 -3.02
C LEU A 437 15.58 16.53 -2.05
N ASP A 438 16.17 17.73 -2.09
CA ASP A 438 15.77 18.90 -1.28
C ASP A 438 14.35 19.38 -1.60
N THR A 439 13.86 19.05 -2.80
CA THR A 439 12.50 19.37 -3.27
C THR A 439 11.58 18.16 -3.38
N TYR A 440 11.98 17.01 -2.80
CA TYR A 440 11.19 15.78 -2.69
C TYR A 440 10.79 15.14 -4.03
N HIS A 441 11.66 15.25 -5.05
CA HIS A 441 11.55 14.60 -6.37
C HIS A 441 12.43 13.33 -6.44
N PHE A 442 12.08 12.34 -5.64
CA PHE A 442 12.87 11.11 -5.45
C PHE A 442 12.99 10.27 -6.71
N ARG A 443 11.91 10.17 -7.50
CA ARG A 443 11.93 9.43 -8.77
C ARG A 443 12.95 9.98 -9.73
N ASP A 444 13.04 11.31 -9.85
CA ASP A 444 13.97 11.95 -10.77
C ASP A 444 15.39 11.94 -10.20
N ALA A 445 15.56 12.05 -8.87
CA ALA A 445 16.86 11.86 -8.22
C ALA A 445 17.44 10.45 -8.47
N GLN A 446 16.61 9.40 -8.38
CA GLN A 446 17.03 8.04 -8.70
C GLN A 446 17.44 7.87 -10.17
N LYS A 447 16.74 8.55 -11.10
CA LYS A 447 17.10 8.53 -12.53
C LYS A 447 18.45 9.20 -12.77
N GLU A 448 18.74 10.28 -12.06
CA GLU A 448 20.02 10.99 -12.13
C GLU A 448 21.16 10.10 -11.61
N ALA A 449 20.96 9.42 -10.48
CA ALA A 449 21.91 8.42 -9.98
C ALA A 449 22.15 7.29 -11.01
N MET A 450 21.08 6.79 -11.65
CA MET A 450 21.21 5.78 -12.71
C MET A 450 21.93 6.31 -13.97
N ASN A 451 21.84 7.61 -14.24
CA ASN A 451 22.55 8.23 -15.37
C ASN A 451 24.07 8.10 -15.21
N LEU A 452 24.59 8.18 -13.99
CA LEU A 452 26.02 7.95 -13.71
C LEU A 452 26.49 6.55 -14.18
N ALA A 453 25.69 5.52 -13.96
CA ALA A 453 26.00 4.16 -14.44
C ALA A 453 25.91 4.05 -15.97
N ARG A 454 25.03 4.84 -16.61
CA ARG A 454 24.93 4.90 -18.08
C ARG A 454 26.17 5.58 -18.69
N ILE A 455 26.64 6.68 -18.08
CA ILE A 455 27.89 7.36 -18.47
C ILE A 455 29.04 6.36 -18.41
N GLY A 456 29.20 5.64 -17.29
CA GLY A 456 30.23 4.62 -17.14
C GLY A 456 30.15 3.49 -18.18
N ASN A 457 28.95 2.95 -18.43
CA ASN A 457 28.75 1.93 -19.46
C ASN A 457 29.15 2.43 -20.86
N LYS A 458 28.73 3.65 -21.21
CA LYS A 458 29.06 4.29 -22.49
C LYS A 458 30.56 4.49 -22.62
N TYR A 459 31.21 4.99 -21.58
CA TYR A 459 32.65 5.21 -21.57
C TYR A 459 33.43 3.91 -21.83
N LEU A 460 33.10 2.82 -21.13
CA LEU A 460 33.71 1.51 -21.38
C LEU A 460 33.38 0.93 -22.76
N ALA A 461 32.17 1.18 -23.26
CA ALA A 461 31.75 0.71 -24.59
C ALA A 461 32.51 1.41 -25.72
N ASP A 462 32.65 2.74 -25.63
CA ASP A 462 33.29 3.55 -26.68
C ASP A 462 34.82 3.40 -26.66
N THR A 463 35.43 3.20 -25.48
CA THR A 463 36.89 3.07 -25.35
C THR A 463 37.43 1.66 -25.53
N GLU A 464 36.58 0.64 -25.46
CA GLU A 464 36.90 -0.77 -25.70
C GLU A 464 38.21 -1.29 -25.05
N PRO A 465 38.40 -1.17 -23.71
CA PRO A 465 39.66 -1.55 -23.05
C PRO A 465 40.06 -3.01 -23.29
N TRP A 466 39.11 -3.92 -23.55
CA TRP A 466 39.40 -5.32 -23.89
C TRP A 466 40.08 -5.51 -25.26
N LYS A 467 39.90 -4.56 -26.19
CA LYS A 467 40.65 -4.55 -27.45
C LYS A 467 42.01 -3.89 -27.24
N LEU A 468 42.04 -2.75 -26.56
CA LEU A 468 43.27 -1.98 -26.30
C LEU A 468 44.28 -2.74 -25.43
N ALA A 469 43.84 -3.67 -24.58
CA ALA A 469 44.74 -4.49 -23.76
C ALA A 469 45.76 -5.31 -24.56
N LYS A 470 45.56 -5.47 -25.88
CA LYS A 470 46.52 -6.15 -26.77
C LYS A 470 47.63 -5.23 -27.29
N SER A 471 47.47 -3.91 -27.18
CA SER A 471 48.35 -2.93 -27.85
C SER A 471 48.81 -1.78 -26.94
N ASP A 472 47.98 -1.32 -26.01
CA ASP A 472 48.25 -0.14 -25.18
C ASP A 472 47.68 -0.30 -23.76
N MET A 473 48.47 -0.92 -22.89
CA MET A 473 48.11 -1.12 -21.48
C MET A 473 48.11 0.18 -20.66
N THR A 474 48.87 1.19 -21.07
CA THR A 474 48.89 2.51 -20.42
C THR A 474 47.55 3.21 -20.63
N ARG A 475 46.97 3.11 -21.83
CA ARG A 475 45.63 3.63 -22.08
C ARG A 475 44.56 2.87 -21.31
N VAL A 476 44.66 1.55 -21.23
CA VAL A 476 43.75 0.71 -20.44
C VAL A 476 43.80 1.09 -18.96
N ALA A 477 44.99 1.38 -18.40
CA ALA A 477 45.15 1.83 -17.02
C ALA A 477 44.31 3.08 -16.73
N THR A 478 44.38 4.10 -17.59
CA THR A 478 43.57 5.32 -17.44
C THR A 478 42.07 5.06 -17.54
N ILE A 479 41.63 4.28 -18.54
CA ILE A 479 40.21 3.93 -18.72
C ILE A 479 39.67 3.21 -17.49
N MET A 480 40.41 2.23 -16.98
CA MET A 480 39.99 1.45 -15.83
C MET A 480 40.01 2.27 -14.55
N ASN A 481 40.99 3.18 -14.36
CA ASN A 481 40.96 4.10 -13.22
C ASN A 481 39.68 4.95 -13.23
N ILE A 482 39.36 5.61 -14.34
CA ILE A 482 38.15 6.45 -14.45
C ILE A 482 36.88 5.62 -14.21
N ALA A 483 36.80 4.40 -14.76
CA ALA A 483 35.67 3.50 -14.51
C ALA A 483 35.52 3.15 -13.02
N LEU A 484 36.62 2.98 -12.29
CA LEU A 484 36.61 2.74 -10.84
C LEU A 484 36.20 4.00 -10.06
N GLN A 485 36.61 5.20 -10.48
CA GLN A 485 36.14 6.46 -9.86
C GLN A 485 34.61 6.61 -10.03
N ILE A 486 34.07 6.32 -11.22
CA ILE A 486 32.61 6.32 -11.45
C ILE A 486 31.94 5.25 -10.58
N THR A 487 32.55 4.06 -10.43
CA THR A 487 32.05 2.99 -9.58
C THR A 487 31.98 3.41 -8.10
N ALA A 488 33.00 4.10 -7.59
CA ALA A 488 32.99 4.66 -6.24
C ALA A 488 31.94 5.77 -6.06
N ASN A 489 31.74 6.62 -7.07
CA ASN A 489 30.68 7.62 -7.05
C ASN A 489 29.27 7.00 -7.03
N LEU A 490 29.07 5.86 -7.72
CA LEU A 490 27.80 5.12 -7.67
C LEU A 490 27.48 4.62 -6.26
N ALA A 491 28.50 4.17 -5.51
CA ALA A 491 28.32 3.76 -4.12
C ALA A 491 27.79 4.89 -3.23
N ILE A 492 28.19 6.14 -3.50
CA ILE A 492 27.71 7.32 -2.79
C ILE A 492 26.31 7.72 -3.28
N ALA A 493 26.12 7.86 -4.60
CA ALA A 493 24.89 8.37 -5.19
C ALA A 493 23.67 7.48 -4.94
N PHE A 494 23.86 6.15 -4.91
CA PHE A 494 22.78 5.20 -4.72
C PHE A 494 22.52 4.81 -3.26
N GLU A 495 23.36 5.19 -2.28
CA GLU A 495 23.18 4.76 -0.89
C GLU A 495 21.78 5.10 -0.34
N PRO A 496 21.23 6.31 -0.53
CA PRO A 496 19.91 6.63 -0.01
C PRO A 496 18.81 5.70 -0.55
N PHE A 497 19.00 5.20 -1.77
CA PHE A 497 18.03 4.40 -2.50
C PHE A 497 18.20 2.90 -2.25
N LEU A 498 19.45 2.42 -2.29
CA LEU A 498 19.82 1.00 -2.31
C LEU A 498 20.91 0.68 -1.26
N PRO A 499 20.62 0.85 0.04
CA PRO A 499 21.63 0.81 1.09
C PRO A 499 22.37 -0.54 1.17
N PHE A 500 21.67 -1.66 1.03
CA PHE A 500 22.29 -2.99 1.13
C PHE A 500 23.23 -3.28 -0.05
N SER A 501 22.82 -2.87 -1.25
CA SER A 501 23.59 -3.01 -2.48
C SER A 501 24.82 -2.12 -2.44
N MET A 502 24.70 -0.89 -1.91
CA MET A 502 25.85 0.00 -1.79
C MET A 502 26.82 -0.42 -0.69
N GLU A 503 26.33 -1.01 0.42
CA GLU A 503 27.19 -1.68 1.39
C GLU A 503 27.99 -2.82 0.73
N LYS A 504 27.32 -3.65 -0.07
CA LYS A 504 27.96 -4.71 -0.87
C LYS A 504 29.01 -4.14 -1.83
N LEU A 505 28.71 -3.03 -2.51
CA LEU A 505 29.64 -2.36 -3.41
C LEU A 505 30.86 -1.78 -2.67
N ASN A 506 30.67 -1.16 -1.50
CA ASN A 506 31.78 -0.66 -0.68
C ASN A 506 32.73 -1.80 -0.26
N LYS A 507 32.20 -2.99 0.06
CA LYS A 507 33.01 -4.19 0.32
C LYS A 507 33.80 -4.64 -0.91
N MET A 508 33.21 -4.60 -2.11
CA MET A 508 33.94 -4.91 -3.35
C MET A 508 35.01 -3.88 -3.68
N LEU A 509 34.79 -2.61 -3.35
CA LEU A 509 35.77 -1.54 -3.49
C LEU A 509 36.82 -1.53 -2.38
N ASN A 510 36.59 -2.30 -1.31
CA ASN A 510 37.43 -2.35 -0.11
C ASN A 510 37.63 -0.96 0.51
N VAL A 511 36.53 -0.22 0.68
CA VAL A 511 36.50 1.10 1.30
C VAL A 511 35.39 1.18 2.34
N GLU A 512 35.61 2.02 3.34
CA GLU A 512 34.52 2.52 4.18
C GLU A 512 33.65 3.51 3.36
N PRO A 513 32.39 3.76 3.76
CA PRO A 513 31.53 4.74 3.09
C PRO A 513 32.23 6.10 2.93
N LEU A 514 32.40 6.54 1.68
CA LEU A 514 33.22 7.70 1.30
C LEU A 514 32.58 9.07 1.65
N GLY A 515 31.30 9.09 2.00
CA GLY A 515 30.54 10.29 2.39
C GLY A 515 30.01 11.13 1.22
N TRP A 516 28.88 11.81 1.43
CA TRP A 516 28.19 12.57 0.38
C TRP A 516 28.99 13.76 -0.16
N SER A 517 29.84 14.35 0.67
CA SER A 517 30.67 15.51 0.30
C SER A 517 31.61 15.21 -0.87
N ARG A 518 31.98 13.93 -1.04
CA ARG A 518 32.89 13.42 -2.07
C ARG A 518 32.18 12.98 -3.36
N LEU A 519 30.85 13.04 -3.42
CA LEU A 519 30.11 12.76 -4.66
C LEU A 519 30.53 13.72 -5.77
N GLY A 520 30.88 13.19 -6.94
CA GLY A 520 31.47 13.89 -8.08
C GLY A 520 33.00 13.89 -8.11
N ALA A 521 33.67 13.45 -7.04
CA ALA A 521 35.14 13.48 -6.97
C ALA A 521 35.78 12.42 -7.89
N THR A 522 37.00 12.68 -8.32
CA THR A 522 37.75 11.87 -9.30
C THR A 522 39.01 11.21 -8.70
N ASP A 523 39.17 11.36 -7.39
CA ASP A 523 40.27 10.87 -6.55
C ASP A 523 39.73 10.05 -5.36
N LEU A 524 38.63 9.32 -5.56
CA LEU A 524 38.00 8.50 -4.51
C LEU A 524 38.81 7.24 -4.19
N LEU A 525 39.47 6.69 -5.20
CA LEU A 525 40.31 5.50 -5.07
C LEU A 525 41.74 5.84 -5.52
N GLU A 526 42.69 5.67 -4.60
CA GLU A 526 44.10 5.95 -4.85
C GLU A 526 44.73 4.87 -5.76
N ALA A 527 45.70 5.27 -6.59
CA ALA A 527 46.45 4.32 -7.39
C ALA A 527 47.22 3.34 -6.48
N GLY A 528 47.17 2.05 -6.81
CA GLY A 528 47.74 0.97 -6.00
C GLY A 528 46.82 0.43 -4.90
N HIS A 529 45.68 1.07 -4.63
CA HIS A 529 44.66 0.54 -3.71
C HIS A 529 44.19 -0.84 -4.16
N GLN A 530 44.05 -1.77 -3.21
CA GLN A 530 43.63 -3.14 -3.46
C GLN A 530 42.11 -3.27 -3.32
N LEU A 531 41.44 -3.63 -4.40
CA LEU A 531 40.01 -3.93 -4.41
C LEU A 531 39.71 -5.24 -3.67
N GLY A 532 38.47 -5.36 -3.21
CA GLY A 532 37.93 -6.56 -2.58
C GLY A 532 37.54 -7.63 -3.60
N LYS A 533 36.93 -8.71 -3.10
CA LYS A 533 36.45 -9.80 -3.95
C LYS A 533 35.25 -9.34 -4.78
N SER A 534 35.32 -9.50 -6.10
CA SER A 534 34.20 -9.21 -7.00
C SER A 534 33.10 -10.27 -6.91
N GLU A 535 31.86 -9.81 -6.95
CA GLU A 535 30.65 -10.64 -7.03
C GLU A 535 29.54 -9.88 -7.77
N LEU A 536 28.44 -10.55 -8.12
CA LEU A 536 27.33 -9.90 -8.81
C LEU A 536 26.58 -8.98 -7.84
N LEU A 537 26.38 -7.73 -8.22
CA LEU A 537 25.63 -6.76 -7.40
C LEU A 537 24.14 -7.10 -7.34
N PHE A 538 23.58 -7.53 -8.48
CA PHE A 538 22.18 -7.94 -8.62
C PHE A 538 22.08 -9.23 -9.43
N GLU A 539 21.03 -9.99 -9.19
CA GLU A 539 20.70 -11.22 -9.91
C GLU A 539 19.41 -11.03 -10.71
N LYS A 540 19.32 -11.70 -11.85
CA LYS A 540 18.09 -11.71 -12.65
C LYS A 540 16.97 -12.41 -11.87
N ILE A 541 15.76 -11.90 -12.08
CA ILE A 541 14.53 -12.51 -11.58
C ILE A 541 13.91 -13.28 -12.74
N GLU A 542 13.80 -14.59 -12.57
CA GLU A 542 13.22 -15.51 -13.55
C GLU A 542 11.69 -15.38 -13.62
N ASP A 543 11.11 -15.71 -14.78
CA ASP A 543 9.67 -15.59 -15.03
C ASP A 543 8.85 -16.41 -14.03
N SER A 544 9.32 -17.62 -13.67
CA SER A 544 8.63 -18.50 -12.72
C SER A 544 8.42 -17.88 -11.33
N VAL A 545 9.34 -17.01 -10.90
CA VAL A 545 9.24 -16.30 -9.61
C VAL A 545 8.10 -15.28 -9.65
N ILE A 546 7.96 -14.59 -10.77
CA ILE A 546 6.91 -13.60 -11.00
C ILE A 546 5.54 -14.26 -11.20
N GLU A 547 5.50 -15.33 -11.99
CA GLU A 547 4.28 -16.11 -12.21
C GLU A 547 3.69 -16.62 -10.88
N ALA A 548 4.53 -17.08 -9.95
CA ALA A 548 4.09 -17.51 -8.63
C ALA A 548 3.42 -16.38 -7.83
N GLN A 549 3.97 -15.16 -7.89
CA GLN A 549 3.40 -14.00 -7.19
C GLN A 549 2.10 -13.52 -7.82
N VAL A 550 2.01 -13.51 -9.16
CA VAL A 550 0.78 -13.19 -9.88
C VAL A 550 -0.30 -14.23 -9.55
N GLN A 551 0.05 -15.52 -9.54
CA GLN A 551 -0.88 -16.58 -9.20
C GLN A 551 -1.43 -16.43 -7.77
N LYS A 552 -0.59 -16.06 -6.79
CA LYS A 552 -1.02 -15.77 -5.41
C LYS A 552 -2.08 -14.66 -5.35
N LEU A 553 -1.93 -13.61 -6.16
CA LEU A 553 -2.93 -12.55 -6.27
C LEU A 553 -4.22 -13.06 -6.94
N LEU A 554 -4.12 -13.82 -8.03
CA LEU A 554 -5.28 -14.40 -8.72
C LEU A 554 -6.09 -15.35 -7.82
N ASP A 555 -5.40 -16.18 -7.05
CA ASP A 555 -6.02 -17.09 -6.08
C ASP A 555 -6.78 -16.30 -5.00
N THR A 556 -6.19 -15.20 -4.52
CA THR A 556 -6.86 -14.30 -3.59
C THR A 556 -8.10 -13.66 -4.20
N LYS A 557 -8.03 -13.20 -5.46
CA LYS A 557 -9.18 -12.64 -6.18
C LYS A 557 -10.31 -13.66 -6.29
N LYS A 558 -9.99 -14.90 -6.67
CA LYS A 558 -10.95 -16.01 -6.77
C LYS A 558 -11.58 -16.36 -5.42
N ALA A 559 -10.78 -16.43 -4.35
CA ALA A 559 -11.28 -16.70 -3.01
C ALA A 559 -12.24 -15.59 -2.52
N ASN A 560 -11.97 -14.33 -2.86
CA ASN A 560 -12.87 -13.23 -2.56
C ASN A 560 -14.18 -13.29 -3.37
N GLU A 561 -14.12 -13.68 -4.64
CA GLU A 561 -15.32 -13.85 -5.48
C GLU A 561 -16.21 -14.97 -4.93
N GLU A 562 -15.62 -16.08 -4.48
CA GLU A 562 -16.31 -17.18 -3.82
C GLU A 562 -16.95 -16.73 -2.49
N ALA A 563 -16.17 -16.07 -1.62
CA ALA A 563 -16.64 -15.63 -0.30
C ALA A 563 -17.74 -14.55 -0.38
N ASN A 564 -17.73 -13.73 -1.44
CA ASN A 564 -18.71 -12.68 -1.66
C ASN A 564 -19.86 -13.10 -2.59
N TYR A 565 -19.94 -14.37 -2.99
CA TYR A 565 -21.01 -14.84 -3.85
C TYR A 565 -22.38 -14.61 -3.19
N LYS A 566 -23.25 -13.90 -3.90
CA LYS A 566 -24.65 -13.76 -3.57
C LYS A 566 -25.47 -14.35 -4.70
N ALA A 567 -26.36 -15.29 -4.36
CA ALA A 567 -27.30 -15.84 -5.33
C ALA A 567 -28.11 -14.71 -5.99
N LYS A 568 -28.36 -14.85 -7.30
CA LYS A 568 -29.25 -13.92 -8.03
C LYS A 568 -30.62 -13.90 -7.33
N PRO A 569 -31.31 -12.75 -7.27
CA PRO A 569 -32.65 -12.69 -6.71
C PRO A 569 -33.57 -13.75 -7.34
N ILE A 570 -34.40 -14.37 -6.52
CA ILE A 570 -35.42 -15.30 -7.00
C ILE A 570 -36.34 -14.52 -7.95
N ARG A 571 -36.64 -15.11 -9.11
CA ARG A 571 -37.58 -14.52 -10.09
C ARG A 571 -38.98 -14.41 -9.48
N GLU A 572 -39.84 -13.61 -10.11
CA GLU A 572 -41.24 -13.49 -9.72
C GLU A 572 -41.95 -14.84 -9.64
N ASN A 573 -42.91 -14.95 -8.72
CA ASN A 573 -43.72 -16.17 -8.57
C ASN A 573 -44.50 -16.46 -9.85
N ILE A 574 -44.49 -17.73 -10.28
CA ILE A 574 -45.32 -18.23 -11.38
C ILE A 574 -46.47 -19.09 -10.84
N ALA A 575 -47.53 -19.27 -11.63
CA ALA A 575 -48.58 -20.22 -11.28
C ALA A 575 -48.05 -21.66 -11.37
N PHE A 576 -48.52 -22.55 -10.49
CA PHE A 576 -48.12 -23.97 -10.53
C PHE A 576 -48.43 -24.64 -11.88
N ASP A 577 -49.51 -24.22 -12.54
CA ASP A 577 -49.87 -24.68 -13.90
C ASP A 577 -48.83 -24.33 -14.97
N ASP A 578 -47.96 -23.35 -14.73
CA ASP A 578 -46.84 -23.06 -15.64
C ASP A 578 -45.69 -24.05 -15.47
N PHE A 579 -45.49 -24.59 -14.25
CA PHE A 579 -44.53 -25.66 -14.01
C PHE A 579 -45.01 -26.99 -14.60
N THR A 580 -46.30 -27.34 -14.43
CA THR A 580 -46.87 -28.59 -14.97
C THR A 580 -46.89 -28.63 -16.50
N LYS A 581 -46.78 -27.48 -17.17
CA LYS A 581 -46.58 -27.40 -18.62
C LYS A 581 -45.19 -27.87 -19.05
N LEU A 582 -44.19 -27.94 -18.18
CA LEU A 582 -42.85 -28.42 -18.51
C LEU A 582 -42.76 -29.93 -18.29
N ASP A 583 -42.43 -30.68 -19.34
CA ASP A 583 -42.16 -32.12 -19.24
C ASP A 583 -40.66 -32.32 -18.97
N ILE A 584 -40.28 -32.36 -17.70
CA ILE A 584 -38.90 -32.56 -17.26
C ILE A 584 -38.68 -34.05 -17.00
N ARG A 585 -37.70 -34.66 -17.66
CA ARG A 585 -37.40 -36.10 -17.53
C ARG A 585 -35.94 -36.36 -17.22
N VAL A 586 -35.68 -37.53 -16.64
CA VAL A 586 -34.33 -38.07 -16.49
C VAL A 586 -34.03 -39.00 -17.67
N GLY A 587 -32.89 -38.78 -18.33
CA GLY A 587 -32.41 -39.65 -19.40
C GLY A 587 -30.96 -40.06 -19.20
N THR A 588 -30.58 -41.22 -19.73
CA THR A 588 -29.20 -41.72 -19.67
C THR A 588 -28.46 -41.35 -20.94
N ILE A 589 -27.29 -40.72 -20.81
CA ILE A 589 -26.47 -40.33 -21.97
C ILE A 589 -25.83 -41.58 -22.57
N LEU A 590 -26.21 -41.95 -23.78
CA LEU A 590 -25.66 -43.09 -24.51
C LEU A 590 -24.40 -42.70 -25.28
N GLU A 591 -24.45 -41.53 -25.93
CA GLU A 591 -23.35 -41.00 -26.74
C GLU A 591 -23.25 -39.49 -26.51
N CYS A 592 -22.03 -38.98 -26.45
CA CYS A 592 -21.74 -37.56 -26.38
C CYS A 592 -20.57 -37.23 -27.32
N THR A 593 -20.75 -36.25 -28.21
CA THR A 593 -19.72 -35.85 -29.18
C THR A 593 -19.65 -34.33 -29.33
N LYS A 594 -18.46 -33.78 -29.60
CA LYS A 594 -18.31 -32.35 -29.93
C LYS A 594 -18.95 -32.04 -31.29
N VAL A 595 -19.68 -30.93 -31.39
CA VAL A 595 -20.27 -30.50 -32.66
C VAL A 595 -19.18 -29.86 -33.55
N PRO A 596 -18.98 -30.33 -34.79
CA PRO A 596 -17.99 -29.75 -35.69
C PRO A 596 -18.22 -28.24 -35.91
N LYS A 597 -17.14 -27.45 -35.85
CA LYS A 597 -17.17 -25.98 -36.03
C LYS A 597 -18.01 -25.22 -34.99
N ALA A 598 -18.19 -25.77 -33.79
CA ALA A 598 -18.85 -25.11 -32.66
C ALA A 598 -18.18 -25.46 -31.32
N ASP A 599 -17.30 -24.57 -30.84
CA ASP A 599 -16.46 -24.81 -29.65
C ASP A 599 -17.23 -24.88 -28.33
N LYS A 600 -18.52 -24.51 -28.34
CA LYS A 600 -19.40 -24.48 -27.15
C LYS A 600 -20.41 -25.63 -27.11
N LEU A 601 -20.58 -26.40 -28.18
CA LEU A 601 -21.71 -27.33 -28.30
C LEU A 601 -21.27 -28.80 -28.20
N LEU A 602 -21.98 -29.55 -27.35
CA LEU A 602 -21.97 -31.01 -27.32
C LEU A 602 -23.30 -31.55 -27.86
N GLN A 603 -23.23 -32.60 -28.66
CA GLN A 603 -24.38 -33.37 -29.13
C GLN A 603 -24.50 -34.65 -28.30
N PHE A 604 -25.71 -34.90 -27.79
CA PHE A 604 -26.05 -36.02 -26.93
C PHE A 604 -27.06 -36.92 -27.61
N ARG A 605 -26.81 -38.23 -27.61
CA ARG A 605 -27.85 -39.25 -27.80
C ARG A 605 -28.28 -39.72 -26.43
N ILE A 606 -29.53 -39.47 -26.06
CA ILE A 606 -30.05 -39.76 -24.72
C ILE A 606 -31.10 -40.86 -24.82
N ASP A 607 -30.99 -41.88 -23.97
CA ASP A 607 -32.09 -42.79 -23.66
C ASP A 607 -33.12 -42.04 -22.81
N ASP A 608 -34.27 -41.74 -23.41
CA ASP A 608 -35.39 -41.06 -22.77
C ASP A 608 -36.52 -42.03 -22.37
N GLY A 609 -36.24 -43.35 -22.38
CA GLY A 609 -37.23 -44.39 -22.10
C GLY A 609 -38.24 -44.62 -23.22
N LEU A 610 -38.08 -43.94 -24.36
CA LEU A 610 -38.94 -44.03 -25.55
C LEU A 610 -38.10 -44.38 -26.79
N GLU A 611 -38.11 -43.53 -27.82
CA GLU A 611 -37.41 -43.76 -29.10
C GLU A 611 -35.96 -43.23 -29.10
N LYS A 612 -35.47 -42.80 -27.92
CA LYS A 612 -34.22 -42.09 -27.68
C LYS A 612 -34.24 -40.72 -28.37
N ARG A 613 -33.56 -39.73 -27.80
CA ARG A 613 -33.58 -38.34 -28.29
C ARG A 613 -32.21 -37.80 -28.69
N THR A 614 -32.17 -36.80 -29.57
CA THR A 614 -30.95 -35.99 -29.79
C THR A 614 -31.09 -34.62 -29.14
N ILE A 615 -30.17 -34.28 -28.24
CA ILE A 615 -30.11 -32.96 -27.59
C ILE A 615 -28.75 -32.32 -27.85
N VAL A 616 -28.73 -31.02 -28.11
CA VAL A 616 -27.49 -30.23 -28.25
C VAL A 616 -27.42 -29.23 -27.09
N SER A 617 -26.34 -29.27 -26.31
CA SER A 617 -26.16 -28.40 -25.14
C SER A 617 -24.87 -27.57 -25.22
N GLY A 618 -24.93 -26.35 -24.69
CA GLY A 618 -23.86 -25.36 -24.69
C GLY A 618 -22.75 -25.59 -23.67
N ILE A 619 -22.47 -26.83 -23.28
CA ILE A 619 -21.63 -27.17 -22.13
C ILE A 619 -20.22 -27.69 -22.51
N ALA A 620 -19.81 -27.56 -23.77
CA ALA A 620 -18.52 -28.12 -24.25
C ALA A 620 -17.27 -27.47 -23.63
N GLN A 621 -17.41 -26.29 -23.03
CA GLN A 621 -16.32 -25.61 -22.30
C GLN A 621 -16.21 -26.07 -20.85
N HIS A 622 -17.18 -26.85 -20.35
CA HIS A 622 -17.25 -27.29 -18.95
C HIS A 622 -17.05 -28.80 -18.78
N TYR A 623 -17.28 -29.59 -19.83
CA TYR A 623 -17.16 -31.04 -19.81
C TYR A 623 -16.45 -31.59 -21.04
N ALA A 624 -15.64 -32.62 -20.84
CA ALA A 624 -15.22 -33.49 -21.94
C ALA A 624 -16.34 -34.52 -22.24
N PRO A 625 -16.59 -34.88 -23.52
CA PRO A 625 -17.67 -35.79 -23.89
C PRO A 625 -17.69 -37.11 -23.12
N GLU A 626 -16.52 -37.69 -22.90
CA GLU A 626 -16.27 -38.93 -22.17
C GLU A 626 -16.71 -38.87 -20.69
N GLU A 627 -16.74 -37.70 -20.07
CA GLU A 627 -17.17 -37.52 -18.68
C GLU A 627 -18.69 -37.62 -18.51
N LEU A 628 -19.45 -37.54 -19.60
CA LEU A 628 -20.91 -37.46 -19.59
C LEU A 628 -21.58 -38.76 -20.04
N VAL A 629 -20.90 -39.60 -20.82
CA VAL A 629 -21.44 -40.89 -21.26
C VAL A 629 -21.73 -41.79 -20.05
N GLY A 630 -22.93 -42.38 -20.01
CA GLY A 630 -23.41 -43.22 -18.92
C GLY A 630 -24.06 -42.46 -17.76
N LYS A 631 -23.94 -41.13 -17.68
CA LYS A 631 -24.60 -40.34 -16.62
C LYS A 631 -26.09 -40.16 -16.90
N GLN A 632 -26.86 -40.07 -15.83
CA GLN A 632 -28.27 -39.67 -15.87
C GLN A 632 -28.39 -38.16 -15.72
N VAL A 633 -29.07 -37.48 -16.64
CA VAL A 633 -29.27 -36.03 -16.62
C VAL A 633 -30.74 -35.65 -16.73
N CYS A 634 -31.12 -34.57 -16.07
CA CYS A 634 -32.44 -33.96 -16.24
C CYS A 634 -32.48 -33.11 -17.51
N PHE A 635 -33.55 -33.23 -18.29
CA PHE A 635 -33.77 -32.43 -19.49
C PHE A 635 -35.26 -32.10 -19.67
N ILE A 636 -35.55 -31.00 -20.35
CA ILE A 636 -36.92 -30.64 -20.75
C ILE A 636 -37.22 -31.29 -22.11
N ALA A 637 -38.25 -32.15 -22.15
CA ALA A 637 -38.59 -33.00 -23.28
C ALA A 637 -39.59 -32.36 -24.26
N ASN A 638 -40.40 -31.39 -23.81
CA ASN A 638 -41.51 -30.83 -24.58
C ASN A 638 -41.29 -29.40 -25.08
N LEU A 639 -40.04 -28.95 -25.18
CA LEU A 639 -39.71 -27.73 -25.93
C LEU A 639 -39.76 -28.00 -27.44
N ALA A 640 -40.20 -27.00 -28.22
CA ALA A 640 -40.20 -27.10 -29.68
C ALA A 640 -38.78 -27.37 -30.21
N PRO A 641 -38.57 -28.37 -31.09
CA PRO A 641 -37.25 -28.69 -31.62
C PRO A 641 -36.59 -27.48 -32.28
N ARG A 642 -35.28 -27.29 -32.03
CA ARG A 642 -34.49 -26.18 -32.59
C ARG A 642 -33.29 -26.69 -33.34
N LYS A 643 -33.03 -26.12 -34.53
CA LYS A 643 -31.84 -26.46 -35.32
C LYS A 643 -30.63 -25.64 -34.86
N LEU A 644 -29.65 -26.30 -34.25
CA LEU A 644 -28.40 -25.72 -33.78
C LEU A 644 -27.24 -26.25 -34.63
N LYS A 645 -26.58 -25.36 -35.38
CA LYS A 645 -25.44 -25.69 -36.25
C LYS A 645 -25.69 -26.90 -37.19
N GLY A 646 -26.93 -27.05 -37.66
CA GLY A 646 -27.32 -28.12 -38.58
C GLY A 646 -27.99 -29.32 -37.91
N ILE A 647 -27.84 -29.49 -36.59
CA ILE A 647 -28.40 -30.60 -35.81
C ILE A 647 -29.74 -30.16 -35.20
N VAL A 648 -30.76 -31.02 -35.26
CA VAL A 648 -32.05 -30.77 -34.60
C VAL A 648 -31.93 -31.19 -33.13
N SER A 649 -32.03 -30.22 -32.21
CA SER A 649 -32.09 -30.47 -30.77
C SER A 649 -33.54 -30.56 -30.33
N GLU A 650 -33.90 -31.70 -29.74
CA GLU A 650 -35.27 -32.06 -29.39
C GLU A 650 -35.55 -31.89 -27.88
N GLY A 651 -34.71 -31.15 -27.17
CA GLY A 651 -34.87 -30.86 -25.76
C GLY A 651 -33.77 -29.93 -25.23
N MET A 652 -33.72 -29.76 -23.92
CA MET A 652 -32.72 -28.93 -23.24
C MET A 652 -32.24 -29.61 -21.96
N ILE A 653 -30.95 -29.94 -21.88
CA ILE A 653 -30.31 -30.44 -20.65
C ILE A 653 -30.28 -29.32 -19.61
N LEU A 654 -30.63 -29.64 -18.37
CA LEU A 654 -30.58 -28.71 -17.25
C LEU A 654 -29.20 -28.72 -16.60
N SER A 655 -28.71 -27.53 -16.26
CA SER A 655 -27.44 -27.34 -15.55
C SER A 655 -27.56 -26.21 -14.55
N ALA A 656 -26.94 -26.38 -13.39
CA ALA A 656 -26.75 -25.32 -12.41
C ALA A 656 -25.50 -24.51 -12.77
N GLU A 657 -25.62 -23.18 -12.78
CA GLU A 657 -24.49 -22.26 -12.93
C GLU A 657 -23.89 -21.98 -11.54
N ASN A 658 -22.61 -22.30 -11.36
CA ASN A 658 -21.86 -22.02 -10.14
C ASN A 658 -21.40 -20.55 -10.10
N PHE A 659 -20.87 -20.09 -8.96
CA PHE A 659 -20.40 -18.69 -8.80
C PHE A 659 -19.33 -18.28 -9.83
N ASP A 660 -18.52 -19.23 -10.29
CA ASP A 660 -17.45 -19.04 -11.28
C ASP A 660 -17.92 -19.24 -12.73
N GLY A 661 -19.24 -19.34 -12.95
CA GLY A 661 -19.85 -19.56 -14.26
C GLY A 661 -19.70 -20.99 -14.78
N LYS A 662 -19.10 -21.92 -14.02
CA LYS A 662 -19.08 -23.34 -14.41
C LYS A 662 -20.48 -23.92 -14.38
N LEU A 663 -20.81 -24.70 -15.41
CA LEU A 663 -22.09 -25.40 -15.49
C LEU A 663 -21.95 -26.82 -14.94
N SER A 664 -22.81 -27.17 -13.99
CA SER A 664 -22.94 -28.52 -13.44
C SER A 664 -24.24 -29.15 -13.92
N VAL A 665 -24.18 -30.24 -14.68
CA VAL A 665 -25.40 -30.94 -15.13
C VAL A 665 -26.22 -31.43 -13.94
N ILE A 666 -27.54 -31.28 -14.00
CA ILE A 666 -28.44 -31.74 -12.92
C ILE A 666 -28.65 -33.24 -13.10
N THR A 667 -28.31 -34.02 -12.07
CA THR A 667 -28.47 -35.48 -12.05
C THR A 667 -29.34 -35.88 -10.85
N PRO A 668 -30.13 -36.96 -10.94
CA PRO A 668 -30.81 -37.50 -9.77
C PRO A 668 -29.79 -38.10 -8.79
N GLU A 669 -30.08 -38.05 -7.48
CA GLU A 669 -29.23 -38.67 -6.46
C GLU A 669 -29.21 -40.20 -6.55
N LYS A 670 -30.33 -40.79 -7.00
CA LYS A 670 -30.50 -42.24 -7.19
C LYS A 670 -30.73 -42.54 -8.65
N GLU A 671 -30.25 -43.69 -9.09
CA GLU A 671 -30.54 -44.16 -10.44
C GLU A 671 -32.03 -44.43 -10.60
N VAL A 672 -32.61 -43.90 -11.68
CA VAL A 672 -34.01 -44.10 -12.06
C VAL A 672 -34.11 -44.67 -13.46
N LYS A 673 -35.27 -45.20 -13.85
CA LYS A 673 -35.44 -45.66 -15.23
C LYS A 673 -35.39 -44.48 -16.21
N PRO A 674 -34.72 -44.60 -17.37
CA PRO A 674 -34.81 -43.61 -18.44
C PRO A 674 -36.27 -43.24 -18.74
N GLY A 675 -36.54 -41.95 -18.90
CA GLY A 675 -37.88 -41.41 -19.14
C GLY A 675 -38.71 -41.14 -17.89
N SER A 676 -38.15 -41.35 -16.68
CA SER A 676 -38.82 -40.99 -15.43
C SER A 676 -39.07 -39.47 -15.37
N GLU A 677 -40.31 -39.10 -15.05
CA GLU A 677 -40.75 -37.71 -14.90
C GLU A 677 -40.23 -37.11 -13.58
N VAL A 678 -39.74 -35.86 -13.64
CA VAL A 678 -39.38 -35.06 -12.47
C VAL A 678 -40.64 -34.33 -12.00
N LYS A 679 -41.07 -34.57 -10.76
CA LYS A 679 -42.32 -34.05 -10.19
C LYS A 679 -42.09 -33.02 -9.11
#